data_AF-A0A934RWJ7-F1
#
_entry.id   AF-A0A934RWJ7-F1
#
_cell.length_a   1.000
_cell.length_b   1.000
_cell.length_c   1.000
_cell.angle_alpha   90.00
_cell.angle_beta   90.00
_cell.angle_gamma   90.00
#
_symmetry.space_group_name_H-M   'P 1'
#
loop_
_entity.id
_entity.type
_entity.pdbx_description
1 polymer ?
#
loop_
_entity_poly.entity_id
_entity_poly.type
_entity_poly.pdbx_seq_one_letter_code
_entity_poly.pdbx_strand_id
1 'polypeptide(L)'
;MKRSFCIAIIPVTLLLGMEVTAQERHVLFDTSSSGTKQTIEKWGLELTWPSSDNARRTLEYMGKDAIDFARVGFHADAPLVDGQLTNATKSHLDEMAELAILVGEEKPWALMPATESGVDSWYKNGSQVVPERWIQGLKATMDYYDHEFGLLEPFNEPDYPWGQGTKQNYADIFQLLDSDSYFDGVSLVGPSTLNSDKASEWYAGIKDRADYGSTHSLDGTMETYISFIEGVVSDGRKAINPEAHNVAELLAGAEYGIEEAMWWAAAERTRANFVRANKGVSLGYSEHRDKWTAAAVYHAPDGDVLGFVGSAERQAKTTGYQFVALDRDVFFDGYGPTRFFMIDAPGGTGYQQNQPNAERVISIEWGEDVQPVISGRYQIVNRNSGLVMSVGGGSQGDGANIRQGTASGAMYQQWDVLPLDDRHGGDYSYFSMKAAHSGKSADVRDWSLVSGGNVNQWLDYGNENQEWFFEYEEDGYFYIRSRWSGKYLEVASASLESGGNIRQADFDGGSHQQWRLLPAEASVEFVAPSAPVGLEVVAGPASMALSWSANGEGDLASYNVYRSLLPEGPFDMIARNLTEPALVDGAANQVLTYYYRVKAVDESLNHSNPSEIVSGKPRLGASLVAAYEFEEGVVDASDNGNELELVGSLAFEEGKLGERALSFNGNGNYARLPATVANFEALTVAAWVRWGGGIAEQRVFDFSRNPESGFHLSTGPFGEGMDLVGKHGGENWRVQGPELAQSAWAHVAVTLDGQQARLFVDGVLAGTVATSVRPVEMAPVLNQLGRSSFDSGAARFVGSLDDVRIYNYALADVQVEALFEGRSLSPAEAWRLSYFGSGEATGDAADDADPDGDGILNLSERAFGGDPTKSDIWIQPRMDDSGALLSLIYRRSRTASDLLFSVLESSDLDGSWDLSEGESEILGTEEDVETVRFTRRVVSGESVFLKLRVESL
;
A
#
# COMPACT_ATOMS: atom_id res chain seq x y z
N MET A 1 -24.84 13.05 22.91
CA MET A 1 -24.69 11.63 22.54
C MET A 1 -23.20 11.36 22.55
N LYS A 2 -22.71 10.52 23.47
CA LYS A 2 -21.29 10.21 23.59
C LYS A 2 -20.88 9.37 22.38
N ARG A 3 -19.86 9.84 21.67
CA ARG A 3 -19.34 9.28 20.42
C ARG A 3 -18.65 7.95 20.71
N SER A 4 -19.22 6.87 20.22
CA SER A 4 -18.50 5.62 19.96
C SER A 4 -18.63 5.37 18.47
N PHE A 5 -17.90 6.15 17.67
CA PHE A 5 -17.67 5.83 16.27
C PHE A 5 -16.46 4.90 16.23
N CYS A 6 -16.69 3.63 16.56
CA CYS A 6 -15.71 2.59 16.27
C CYS A 6 -15.83 2.26 14.79
N ILE A 7 -14.92 2.76 13.96
CA ILE A 7 -14.49 1.92 12.83
C ILE A 7 -13.87 0.71 13.52
N ALA A 8 -14.49 -0.46 13.35
CA ALA A 8 -13.84 -1.72 13.61
C ALA A 8 -12.68 -1.81 12.62
N ILE A 9 -11.53 -1.24 13.00
CA ILE A 9 -10.25 -1.73 12.54
C ILE A 9 -10.30 -3.18 12.99
N ILE A 10 -10.58 -4.09 12.04
CA ILE A 10 -10.26 -5.51 12.19
C ILE A 10 -8.90 -5.49 12.86
N PRO A 11 -8.73 -6.10 14.05
CA PRO A 11 -7.45 -6.04 14.69
C PRO A 11 -6.51 -6.64 13.67
N VAL A 12 -5.58 -5.84 13.16
CA VAL A 12 -4.48 -6.29 12.31
C VAL A 12 -3.62 -7.15 13.24
N THR A 13 -4.16 -8.30 13.62
CA THR A 13 -3.53 -9.35 14.41
C THR A 13 -2.86 -10.31 13.44
N LEU A 14 -2.27 -9.73 12.40
CA LEU A 14 -1.11 -10.23 11.70
C LEU A 14 -0.06 -9.11 11.56
N LEU A 15 -0.05 -8.17 12.50
CA LEU A 15 1.20 -7.56 13.01
C LEU A 15 1.58 -8.29 14.32
N LEU A 16 1.60 -9.62 14.29
CA LEU A 16 2.15 -10.41 15.39
C LEU A 16 3.67 -10.23 15.39
N GLY A 17 4.16 -9.32 16.23
CA GLY A 17 5.48 -9.44 16.85
C GLY A 17 6.70 -9.35 15.94
N MET A 18 6.61 -8.69 14.79
CA MET A 18 7.83 -8.33 14.07
C MET A 18 8.49 -7.14 14.79
N GLU A 19 9.51 -7.43 15.59
CA GLU A 19 10.51 -6.41 15.91
C GLU A 19 10.95 -5.76 14.58
N VAL A 20 10.72 -4.45 14.43
CA VAL A 20 11.22 -3.65 13.31
C VAL A 20 12.75 -3.66 13.35
N THR A 21 13.34 -4.74 12.87
CA THR A 21 14.79 -5.00 12.87
C THR A 21 15.33 -5.11 11.45
N ALA A 22 14.48 -5.38 10.45
CA ALA A 22 14.85 -5.30 9.04
C ALA A 22 14.70 -3.87 8.52
N GLN A 23 15.74 -3.37 7.83
CA GLN A 23 15.69 -2.11 7.06
C GLN A 23 14.54 -2.19 6.05
N GLU A 24 13.52 -1.36 6.24
CA GLU A 24 12.29 -1.28 5.45
C GLU A 24 12.55 -0.62 4.09
N ARG A 25 12.13 -1.26 3.00
CA ARG A 25 12.13 -0.72 1.64
C ARG A 25 10.69 -0.43 1.22
N HIS A 26 10.47 0.59 0.40
CA HIS A 26 9.14 0.91 -0.12
C HIS A 26 9.03 0.48 -1.58
N VAL A 27 7.91 -0.15 -1.94
CA VAL A 27 7.44 -0.35 -3.31
C VAL A 27 6.28 0.62 -3.52
N LEU A 28 6.58 1.80 -4.07
CA LEU A 28 5.58 2.82 -4.36
C LEU A 28 4.94 2.53 -5.71
N PHE A 29 3.61 2.51 -5.79
CA PHE A 29 2.90 2.28 -7.05
C PHE A 29 1.58 3.03 -7.11
N ASP A 30 1.10 3.25 -8.33
CA ASP A 30 -0.22 3.82 -8.62
C ASP A 30 -0.98 2.81 -9.48
N THR A 31 -2.13 2.35 -9.01
CA THR A 31 -2.92 1.30 -9.69
C THR A 31 -3.46 1.75 -11.04
N SER A 32 -3.54 3.06 -11.28
CA SER A 32 -4.02 3.68 -12.51
C SER A 32 -2.90 4.12 -13.47
N SER A 33 -1.63 3.94 -13.08
CA SER A 33 -0.49 4.30 -13.91
C SER A 33 -0.41 3.46 -15.18
N SER A 34 0.09 4.05 -16.26
CA SER A 34 0.45 3.31 -17.47
C SER A 34 1.69 2.41 -17.29
N GLY A 35 2.40 2.57 -16.17
CA GLY A 35 3.60 1.80 -15.82
C GLY A 35 4.77 2.00 -16.78
N THR A 36 5.80 1.17 -16.58
CA THR A 36 6.96 1.04 -17.47
C THR A 36 6.99 -0.39 -18.01
N LYS A 37 7.22 -0.54 -19.32
CA LYS A 37 7.39 -1.87 -19.92
C LYS A 37 8.82 -2.38 -19.64
N GLN A 38 8.92 -3.39 -18.78
CA GLN A 38 10.14 -4.09 -18.42
C GLN A 38 9.87 -5.59 -18.58
N THR A 39 9.89 -6.05 -19.83
CA THR A 39 9.41 -7.40 -20.20
C THR A 39 10.58 -8.28 -20.60
N ILE A 40 10.66 -9.44 -19.96
CA ILE A 40 11.39 -10.61 -20.44
C ILE A 40 10.56 -11.20 -21.58
N GLU A 41 11.08 -11.11 -22.79
CA GLU A 41 10.37 -11.39 -24.03
C GLU A 41 10.22 -12.88 -24.30
N LYS A 42 11.18 -13.72 -23.86
CA LYS A 42 11.09 -15.17 -24.02
C LYS A 42 11.36 -15.96 -22.74
N TRP A 43 10.66 -17.09 -22.62
CA TRP A 43 10.73 -17.97 -21.47
C TRP A 43 11.04 -19.41 -21.87
N GLY A 44 12.06 -19.99 -21.24
CA GLY A 44 12.48 -21.37 -21.45
C GLY A 44 11.99 -22.35 -20.38
N LEU A 45 12.00 -23.64 -20.72
CA LEU A 45 11.88 -24.76 -19.77
C LEU A 45 13.20 -25.52 -19.66
N GLU A 46 13.71 -25.67 -18.45
CA GLU A 46 14.94 -26.41 -18.16
C GLU A 46 14.71 -27.93 -18.07
N LEU A 47 15.41 -28.71 -18.90
CA LEU A 47 15.29 -30.18 -18.98
C LEU A 47 16.63 -30.93 -19.05
N THR A 48 17.76 -30.23 -18.92
CA THR A 48 19.11 -30.81 -18.89
C THR A 48 19.28 -31.78 -17.72
N TRP A 49 18.52 -31.56 -16.65
CA TRP A 49 18.37 -32.47 -15.52
C TRP A 49 16.94 -33.03 -15.53
N PRO A 50 16.68 -34.09 -16.31
CA PRO A 50 15.32 -34.46 -16.68
C PRO A 50 14.52 -34.86 -15.44
N SER A 51 13.45 -34.11 -15.19
CA SER A 51 12.43 -34.42 -14.20
C SER A 51 11.06 -34.32 -14.85
N SER A 52 10.40 -35.46 -15.03
CA SER A 52 9.05 -35.50 -15.61
C SER A 52 8.05 -34.69 -14.80
N ASP A 53 8.25 -34.65 -13.48
CA ASP A 53 7.37 -33.94 -12.56
C ASP A 53 7.56 -32.43 -12.74
N ASN A 54 8.80 -31.94 -12.76
CA ASN A 54 9.08 -30.52 -13.01
C ASN A 54 8.52 -30.06 -14.36
N ALA A 55 8.74 -30.84 -15.42
CA ALA A 55 8.23 -30.51 -16.75
C ALA A 55 6.70 -30.40 -16.75
N ARG A 56 5.99 -31.41 -16.21
CA ARG A 56 4.52 -31.41 -16.16
C ARG A 56 3.96 -30.30 -15.29
N ARG A 57 4.57 -30.06 -14.13
CA ARG A 57 4.17 -28.99 -13.21
C ARG A 57 4.35 -27.62 -13.86
N THR A 58 5.49 -27.36 -14.50
CA THR A 58 5.70 -26.10 -15.21
C THR A 58 4.68 -25.89 -16.33
N LEU A 59 4.38 -26.94 -17.11
CA LEU A 59 3.35 -26.87 -18.16
C LEU A 59 1.96 -26.56 -17.60
N GLU A 60 1.62 -27.11 -16.43
CA GLU A 60 0.33 -26.84 -15.76
C GLU A 60 0.23 -25.40 -15.23
N TYR A 61 1.33 -24.83 -14.73
CA TYR A 61 1.33 -23.49 -14.15
C TYR A 61 1.55 -22.37 -15.17
N MET A 62 2.56 -22.49 -16.03
CA MET A 62 2.87 -21.48 -17.04
C MET A 62 1.99 -21.59 -18.28
N GLY A 63 1.52 -22.80 -18.61
CA GLY A 63 0.90 -23.09 -19.90
C GLY A 63 1.94 -23.17 -21.03
N LYS A 64 1.66 -24.00 -22.03
CA LYS A 64 2.56 -24.23 -23.18
C LYS A 64 2.84 -22.97 -23.99
N ASP A 65 1.83 -22.12 -24.14
CA ASP A 65 1.92 -20.89 -24.94
C ASP A 65 2.88 -19.86 -24.35
N ALA A 66 3.15 -19.94 -23.04
CA ALA A 66 4.12 -19.08 -22.38
C ALA A 66 5.56 -19.59 -22.49
N ILE A 67 5.79 -20.80 -23.02
CA ILE A 67 7.12 -21.38 -23.18
C ILE A 67 7.55 -21.24 -24.65
N ASP A 68 8.69 -20.61 -24.88
CA ASP A 68 9.22 -20.30 -26.20
C ASP A 68 10.23 -21.34 -26.69
N PHE A 69 10.96 -21.98 -25.78
CA PHE A 69 11.96 -22.99 -26.08
C PHE A 69 12.19 -23.94 -24.90
N ALA A 70 12.78 -25.11 -25.17
CA ALA A 70 13.20 -26.06 -24.14
C ALA A 70 14.73 -26.21 -24.15
N ARG A 71 15.38 -26.19 -22.98
CA ARG A 71 16.82 -26.41 -22.85
C ARG A 71 17.11 -27.88 -22.58
N VAL A 72 17.93 -28.50 -23.44
CA VAL A 72 18.34 -29.90 -23.38
C VAL A 72 19.86 -30.03 -23.26
N GLY A 73 20.31 -31.23 -22.86
CA GLY A 73 21.70 -31.49 -22.50
C GLY A 73 22.61 -32.01 -23.61
N PHE A 74 23.87 -31.62 -23.54
CA PHE A 74 25.05 -32.21 -24.17
C PHE A 74 25.92 -32.90 -23.11
N HIS A 75 26.07 -34.22 -23.20
CA HIS A 75 26.81 -35.00 -22.21
C HIS A 75 28.29 -35.15 -22.59
N ALA A 76 29.15 -34.37 -21.92
CA ALA A 76 30.61 -34.42 -22.11
C ALA A 76 31.33 -35.41 -21.18
N ASP A 77 30.58 -36.25 -20.46
CA ASP A 77 31.06 -37.23 -19.48
C ASP A 77 31.35 -38.62 -20.07
N ALA A 78 31.11 -38.80 -21.37
CA ALA A 78 31.45 -40.00 -22.13
C ALA A 78 32.08 -39.66 -23.49
N PRO A 79 33.09 -40.41 -23.96
CA PRO A 79 33.79 -40.11 -25.20
C PRO A 79 32.93 -40.41 -26.44
N LEU A 80 33.26 -39.79 -27.57
CA LEU A 80 32.86 -40.30 -28.88
C LEU A 80 33.68 -41.55 -29.23
N VAL A 81 32.99 -42.63 -29.61
CA VAL A 81 33.60 -43.89 -30.08
C VAL A 81 33.38 -43.97 -31.58
N ASP A 82 34.46 -43.99 -32.36
CA ASP A 82 34.42 -43.95 -33.83
C ASP A 82 33.58 -42.78 -34.40
N GLY A 83 33.59 -41.64 -33.70
CA GLY A 83 32.84 -40.44 -34.07
C GLY A 83 31.34 -40.48 -33.72
N GLN A 84 30.90 -41.46 -32.93
CA GLN A 84 29.50 -41.60 -32.53
C GLN A 84 29.31 -41.53 -31.00
N LEU A 85 28.13 -41.06 -30.59
CA LEU A 85 27.68 -41.10 -29.20
C LEU A 85 27.55 -42.55 -28.72
N THR A 86 27.87 -42.78 -27.45
CA THR A 86 27.68 -44.09 -26.81
C THR A 86 26.18 -44.40 -26.62
N ASN A 87 25.84 -45.68 -26.49
CA ASN A 87 24.43 -46.06 -26.20
C ASN A 87 23.94 -45.50 -24.86
N ALA A 88 24.84 -45.35 -23.87
CA ALA A 88 24.48 -44.76 -22.58
C ALA A 88 24.13 -43.27 -22.74
N THR A 89 24.96 -42.52 -23.49
CA THR A 89 24.69 -41.12 -23.80
C THR A 89 23.35 -40.94 -24.52
N LYS A 90 23.12 -41.74 -25.58
CA LYS A 90 21.86 -41.71 -26.35
C LYS A 90 20.62 -41.90 -25.47
N SER A 91 20.68 -42.82 -24.52
CA SER A 91 19.56 -43.07 -23.60
C SER A 91 19.22 -41.87 -22.71
N HIS A 92 20.19 -41.03 -22.33
CA HIS A 92 19.94 -39.82 -21.55
C HIS A 92 19.34 -38.72 -22.43
N LEU A 93 19.85 -38.59 -23.67
CA LEU A 93 19.32 -37.64 -24.64
C LEU A 93 17.86 -37.98 -25.00
N ASP A 94 17.54 -39.26 -25.18
CA ASP A 94 16.17 -39.72 -25.45
C ASP A 94 15.19 -39.28 -24.35
N GLU A 95 15.60 -39.36 -23.07
CA GLU A 95 14.78 -38.91 -21.93
C GLU A 95 14.50 -37.40 -21.97
N MET A 96 15.53 -36.58 -22.27
CA MET A 96 15.36 -35.13 -22.40
C MET A 96 14.48 -34.77 -23.60
N ALA A 97 14.66 -35.45 -24.73
CA ALA A 97 13.87 -35.24 -25.94
C ALA A 97 12.39 -35.56 -25.71
N GLU A 98 12.08 -36.67 -25.03
CA GLU A 98 10.70 -37.05 -24.69
C GLU A 98 10.00 -35.96 -23.84
N LEU A 99 10.72 -35.33 -22.92
CA LEU A 99 10.19 -34.22 -22.11
C LEU A 99 10.08 -32.91 -22.90
N ALA A 100 11.06 -32.59 -23.73
CA ALA A 100 11.07 -31.36 -24.53
C ALA A 100 9.90 -31.31 -25.51
N ILE A 101 9.56 -32.45 -26.11
CA ILE A 101 8.40 -32.60 -27.01
C ILE A 101 7.07 -32.29 -26.30
N LEU A 102 6.99 -32.41 -24.97
CA LEU A 102 5.77 -32.05 -24.22
C LEU A 102 5.45 -30.55 -24.33
N VAL A 103 6.45 -29.70 -24.55
CA VAL A 103 6.29 -28.25 -24.75
C VAL A 103 5.68 -27.97 -26.13
N GLY A 104 6.13 -28.70 -27.16
CA GLY A 104 5.68 -28.61 -28.55
C GLY A 104 6.82 -28.97 -29.50
N GLU A 105 6.56 -29.84 -30.49
CA GLU A 105 7.58 -30.26 -31.49
C GLU A 105 8.03 -29.10 -32.39
N GLU A 106 7.25 -28.04 -32.47
CA GLU A 106 7.56 -26.86 -33.28
C GLU A 106 8.46 -25.83 -32.58
N LYS A 107 8.70 -26.00 -31.27
CA LYS A 107 9.45 -25.03 -30.45
C LYS A 107 10.95 -25.29 -30.58
N PRO A 108 11.78 -24.29 -30.88
CA PRO A 108 13.23 -24.50 -30.99
C PRO A 108 13.81 -24.95 -29.64
N TRP A 109 14.92 -25.67 -29.68
CA TRP A 109 15.62 -26.12 -28.47
C TRP A 109 16.86 -25.26 -28.19
N ALA A 110 17.23 -25.19 -26.92
CA ALA A 110 18.51 -24.66 -26.47
C ALA A 110 19.42 -25.84 -26.08
N LEU A 111 20.69 -25.80 -26.45
CA LEU A 111 21.65 -26.86 -26.08
C LEU A 111 22.68 -26.34 -25.08
N MET A 112 22.88 -27.09 -24.00
CA MET A 112 23.85 -26.79 -22.94
C MET A 112 24.56 -28.07 -22.44
N PRO A 113 25.82 -28.01 -21.97
CA PRO A 113 26.49 -29.15 -21.33
C PRO A 113 25.84 -29.61 -20.02
N ALA A 114 25.52 -30.91 -19.94
CA ALA A 114 25.24 -31.62 -18.70
C ALA A 114 26.56 -32.18 -18.14
N THR A 115 27.13 -31.55 -17.10
CA THR A 115 28.52 -31.85 -16.64
C THR A 115 28.68 -32.15 -15.14
N GLU A 116 27.61 -32.44 -14.41
CA GLU A 116 27.66 -32.82 -12.99
C GLU A 116 28.54 -34.05 -12.71
N SER A 117 28.67 -34.97 -13.67
CA SER A 117 29.56 -36.14 -13.62
C SER A 117 31.02 -35.83 -14.01
N GLY A 118 31.30 -34.58 -14.39
CA GLY A 118 32.59 -34.10 -14.87
C GLY A 118 32.84 -34.37 -16.35
N VAL A 119 33.86 -33.73 -16.91
CA VAL A 119 34.23 -33.88 -18.33
C VAL A 119 35.15 -35.09 -18.56
N ASP A 120 34.83 -35.96 -19.52
CA ASP A 120 35.63 -37.14 -19.87
C ASP A 120 37.03 -36.77 -20.41
N SER A 121 37.99 -37.67 -20.18
CA SER A 121 39.38 -37.51 -20.65
C SER A 121 39.54 -37.40 -22.16
N TRP A 122 38.55 -37.82 -22.96
CA TRP A 122 38.56 -37.60 -24.39
C TRP A 122 38.39 -36.13 -24.74
N TYR A 123 37.54 -35.39 -24.02
CA TYR A 123 37.30 -33.97 -24.26
C TYR A 123 38.40 -33.06 -23.71
N LYS A 124 39.31 -33.55 -22.86
CA LYS A 124 40.32 -32.72 -22.19
C LYS A 124 41.70 -33.36 -22.03
N ASN A 125 42.73 -32.53 -22.02
CA ASN A 125 44.09 -32.91 -21.62
C ASN A 125 44.40 -32.29 -20.25
N GLY A 126 44.26 -33.07 -19.18
CA GLY A 126 44.36 -32.54 -17.82
C GLY A 126 43.18 -31.63 -17.50
N SER A 127 43.45 -30.35 -17.23
CA SER A 127 42.42 -29.32 -16.96
C SER A 127 42.01 -28.51 -18.20
N GLN A 128 42.62 -28.76 -19.37
CA GLN A 128 42.35 -28.01 -20.60
C GLN A 128 41.44 -28.80 -21.52
N VAL A 129 40.28 -28.26 -21.88
CA VAL A 129 39.42 -28.85 -22.92
C VAL A 129 40.11 -28.75 -24.28
N VAL A 130 39.87 -29.74 -25.14
CA VAL A 130 40.30 -29.80 -26.54
C VAL A 130 39.17 -29.26 -27.42
N PRO A 131 39.24 -28.01 -27.93
CA PRO A 131 38.12 -27.35 -28.61
C PRO A 131 37.54 -28.15 -29.77
N GLU A 132 38.37 -28.77 -30.61
CA GLU A 132 37.89 -29.51 -31.78
C GLU A 132 37.08 -30.76 -31.41
N ARG A 133 37.42 -31.41 -30.29
CA ARG A 133 36.67 -32.57 -29.78
C ARG A 133 35.36 -32.13 -29.16
N TRP A 134 35.34 -30.97 -28.51
CA TRP A 134 34.12 -30.35 -27.99
C TRP A 134 33.11 -30.08 -29.12
N ILE A 135 33.56 -29.45 -30.21
CA ILE A 135 32.73 -29.20 -31.41
C ILE A 135 32.21 -30.52 -32.00
N GLN A 136 33.03 -31.58 -32.06
CA GLN A 136 32.58 -32.89 -32.52
C GLN A 136 31.46 -33.47 -31.63
N GLY A 137 31.58 -33.30 -30.31
CA GLY A 137 30.54 -33.72 -29.37
C GLY A 137 29.23 -32.97 -29.54
N LEU A 138 29.29 -31.65 -29.69
CA LEU A 138 28.13 -30.80 -29.94
C LEU A 138 27.40 -31.21 -31.22
N LYS A 139 28.13 -31.33 -32.34
CA LYS A 139 27.57 -31.76 -33.64
C LYS A 139 26.95 -33.15 -33.56
N ALA A 140 27.65 -34.11 -32.96
CA ALA A 140 27.13 -35.47 -32.81
C ALA A 140 25.85 -35.52 -31.95
N THR A 141 25.70 -34.60 -30.99
CA THR A 141 24.51 -34.48 -30.14
C THR A 141 23.35 -33.81 -30.88
N MET A 142 23.60 -32.69 -31.56
CA MET A 142 22.59 -32.01 -32.38
C MET A 142 22.09 -32.89 -33.52
N ASP A 143 22.99 -33.59 -34.22
CA ASP A 143 22.65 -34.56 -35.27
C ASP A 143 21.83 -35.75 -34.72
N TYR A 144 22.04 -36.12 -33.45
CA TYR A 144 21.29 -37.21 -32.82
C TYR A 144 19.88 -36.77 -32.44
N TYR A 145 19.73 -35.57 -31.90
CA TYR A 145 18.42 -35.00 -31.58
C TYR A 145 17.57 -34.73 -32.83
N ASP A 146 18.20 -34.40 -33.97
CA ASP A 146 17.53 -34.11 -35.25
C ASP A 146 16.43 -33.04 -35.10
N HIS A 147 16.77 -31.95 -34.40
CA HIS A 147 15.85 -30.87 -34.03
C HIS A 147 16.43 -29.48 -34.37
N GLU A 148 15.56 -28.48 -34.52
CA GLU A 148 15.98 -27.08 -34.61
C GLU A 148 16.52 -26.57 -33.26
N PHE A 149 17.71 -25.96 -33.28
CA PHE A 149 18.33 -25.34 -32.12
C PHE A 149 18.38 -23.82 -32.30
N GLY A 150 17.75 -23.08 -31.38
CA GLY A 150 17.77 -21.62 -31.39
C GLY A 150 18.92 -21.03 -30.57
N LEU A 151 19.35 -21.72 -29.51
CA LEU A 151 20.39 -21.26 -28.59
C LEU A 151 21.44 -22.36 -28.37
N LEU A 152 22.70 -21.97 -28.27
CA LEU A 152 23.80 -22.86 -27.90
C LEU A 152 24.68 -22.19 -26.85
N GLU A 153 24.72 -22.82 -25.68
CA GLU A 153 25.57 -22.46 -24.56
C GLU A 153 26.67 -23.52 -24.42
N PRO A 154 27.94 -23.23 -24.74
CA PRO A 154 28.97 -24.28 -24.79
C PRO A 154 29.50 -24.75 -23.45
N PHE A 155 29.34 -23.99 -22.34
CA PHE A 155 29.75 -24.31 -20.95
C PHE A 155 28.62 -23.93 -19.98
N ASN A 156 28.37 -24.76 -18.95
CA ASN A 156 27.47 -24.45 -17.85
C ASN A 156 28.23 -24.30 -16.52
N GLU A 157 28.13 -23.18 -15.82
CA GLU A 157 28.84 -22.92 -14.55
C GLU A 157 30.36 -23.25 -14.59
N PRO A 158 31.13 -22.79 -15.60
CA PRO A 158 32.54 -23.17 -15.73
C PRO A 158 33.44 -22.57 -14.65
N ASP A 159 32.93 -21.64 -13.85
CA ASP A 159 33.55 -21.09 -12.65
C ASP A 159 33.44 -22.02 -11.43
N TYR A 160 32.61 -23.06 -11.50
CA TYR A 160 32.58 -24.17 -10.57
C TYR A 160 33.50 -25.32 -11.03
N PRO A 161 34.11 -26.14 -10.13
CA PRO A 161 35.16 -27.11 -10.48
C PRO A 161 34.70 -28.38 -11.25
N TRP A 162 33.80 -28.25 -12.23
CA TRP A 162 33.37 -29.35 -13.13
C TRP A 162 34.44 -29.77 -14.14
N GLY A 163 35.49 -28.95 -14.33
CA GLY A 163 36.60 -29.26 -15.23
C GLY A 163 36.27 -29.05 -16.71
N GLN A 164 35.37 -28.11 -17.00
CA GLN A 164 35.00 -27.67 -18.36
C GLN A 164 36.06 -26.80 -19.05
N GLY A 165 37.17 -26.48 -18.37
CA GLY A 165 38.31 -25.81 -18.98
C GLY A 165 38.54 -24.40 -18.42
N THR A 166 39.09 -23.53 -19.24
CA THR A 166 39.46 -22.16 -18.90
C THR A 166 38.78 -21.16 -19.82
N LYS A 167 38.78 -19.87 -19.44
CA LYS A 167 38.29 -18.76 -20.28
C LYS A 167 38.91 -18.76 -21.68
N GLN A 168 40.19 -19.11 -21.79
CA GLN A 168 40.84 -19.22 -23.09
C GLN A 168 40.27 -20.40 -23.91
N ASN A 169 40.07 -21.57 -23.29
CA ASN A 169 39.45 -22.70 -23.98
C ASN A 169 38.04 -22.35 -24.46
N TYR A 170 37.28 -21.58 -23.66
CA TYR A 170 35.97 -21.10 -24.06
C TYR A 170 36.02 -20.16 -25.26
N ALA A 171 36.93 -19.18 -25.25
CA ALA A 171 37.13 -18.27 -26.38
C ALA A 171 37.56 -19.01 -27.66
N ASP A 172 38.39 -20.04 -27.53
CA ASP A 172 38.82 -20.90 -28.65
C ASP A 172 37.63 -21.69 -29.21
N ILE A 173 36.75 -22.26 -28.36
CA ILE A 173 35.51 -22.93 -28.77
C ILE A 173 34.58 -21.95 -29.47
N PHE A 174 34.36 -20.75 -28.90
CA PHE A 174 33.53 -19.70 -29.51
C PHE A 174 34.01 -19.30 -30.90
N GLN A 175 35.32 -19.19 -31.10
CA GLN A 175 35.89 -18.91 -32.41
C GLN A 175 35.58 -20.03 -33.42
N LEU A 176 35.61 -21.30 -32.99
CA LEU A 176 35.25 -22.42 -33.86
C LEU A 176 33.77 -22.45 -34.18
N LEU A 177 32.90 -22.16 -33.20
CA LEU A 177 31.44 -22.07 -33.41
C LEU A 177 31.10 -20.98 -34.43
N ASP A 178 31.61 -19.77 -34.22
CA ASP A 178 31.38 -18.58 -35.07
C ASP A 178 31.93 -18.72 -36.51
N SER A 179 32.91 -19.61 -36.73
CA SER A 179 33.52 -19.81 -38.05
C SER A 179 33.03 -21.05 -38.81
N ASP A 180 32.19 -21.87 -38.20
CA ASP A 180 31.71 -23.13 -38.78
C ASP A 180 30.23 -23.00 -39.17
N SER A 181 29.96 -23.02 -40.48
CA SER A 181 28.62 -22.81 -41.03
C SER A 181 27.57 -23.84 -40.61
N TYR A 182 27.97 -24.92 -39.91
CA TYR A 182 27.01 -25.82 -39.28
C TYR A 182 26.15 -25.11 -38.21
N PHE A 183 26.70 -24.10 -37.53
CA PHE A 183 26.01 -23.37 -36.48
C PHE A 183 25.34 -22.08 -36.98
N ASP A 184 25.32 -21.85 -38.30
CA ASP A 184 24.62 -20.71 -38.89
C ASP A 184 23.13 -20.74 -38.50
N GLY A 185 22.65 -19.68 -37.87
CA GLY A 185 21.25 -19.56 -37.42
C GLY A 185 21.01 -19.98 -35.96
N VAL A 186 22.03 -20.51 -35.26
CA VAL A 186 21.97 -20.77 -33.82
C VAL A 186 22.61 -19.60 -33.08
N SER A 187 21.91 -19.00 -32.12
CA SER A 187 22.48 -17.92 -31.33
C SER A 187 23.45 -18.43 -30.26
N LEU A 188 24.63 -17.79 -30.19
CA LEU A 188 25.70 -18.20 -29.29
C LEU A 188 25.57 -17.49 -27.93
N VAL A 189 25.43 -18.30 -26.88
CA VAL A 189 25.20 -17.85 -25.51
C VAL A 189 26.51 -17.92 -24.71
N GLY A 190 26.87 -16.81 -24.06
CA GLY A 190 27.96 -16.78 -23.08
C GLY A 190 27.77 -17.81 -21.96
N PRO A 191 28.80 -18.13 -21.18
CA PRO A 191 28.68 -19.21 -20.21
C PRO A 191 27.88 -18.70 -19.02
N SER A 192 26.87 -19.44 -18.60
CA SER A 192 26.15 -19.19 -17.35
C SER A 192 27.09 -19.41 -16.19
N THR A 193 27.55 -18.33 -15.56
CA THR A 193 28.37 -18.45 -14.35
C THR A 193 27.50 -18.61 -13.13
N LEU A 194 27.88 -19.52 -12.23
CA LEU A 194 27.22 -19.72 -10.93
C LEU A 194 27.43 -18.48 -10.05
N ASN A 195 28.66 -17.96 -10.04
CA ASN A 195 29.03 -16.75 -9.31
C ASN A 195 29.00 -15.53 -10.24
N SER A 196 28.05 -14.62 -10.00
CA SER A 196 27.86 -13.42 -10.82
C SER A 196 29.07 -12.47 -10.82
N ASP A 197 29.95 -12.51 -9.80
CA ASP A 197 31.19 -11.74 -9.76
C ASP A 197 32.19 -12.19 -10.85
N LYS A 198 31.98 -13.39 -11.42
CA LYS A 198 32.81 -13.98 -12.48
C LYS A 198 32.23 -13.77 -13.88
N ALA A 199 30.97 -13.36 -14.02
CA ALA A 199 30.32 -13.26 -15.33
C ALA A 199 31.10 -12.39 -16.33
N SER A 200 31.48 -11.16 -15.91
CA SER A 200 32.17 -10.19 -16.76
C SER A 200 33.53 -10.69 -17.29
N GLU A 201 34.27 -11.45 -16.49
CA GLU A 201 35.59 -11.95 -16.90
C GLU A 201 35.51 -13.11 -17.90
N TRP A 202 34.44 -13.90 -17.87
CA TRP A 202 34.17 -14.93 -18.86
C TRP A 202 33.64 -14.33 -20.17
N TYR A 203 32.75 -13.34 -20.07
CA TYR A 203 32.15 -12.66 -21.23
C TYR A 203 33.14 -11.79 -22.01
N ALA A 204 34.10 -11.15 -21.34
CA ALA A 204 35.03 -10.21 -21.98
C ALA A 204 35.82 -10.80 -23.17
N GLY A 205 36.14 -12.11 -23.13
CA GLY A 205 36.89 -12.78 -24.21
C GLY A 205 36.05 -13.17 -25.43
N ILE A 206 34.72 -13.13 -25.31
CA ILE A 206 33.77 -13.64 -26.31
C ILE A 206 32.72 -12.63 -26.76
N LYS A 207 32.61 -11.47 -26.11
CA LYS A 207 31.58 -10.44 -26.38
C LYS A 207 31.46 -9.95 -27.84
N ASP A 208 32.54 -10.01 -28.62
CA ASP A 208 32.51 -9.61 -30.04
C ASP A 208 31.83 -10.68 -30.92
N ARG A 209 31.70 -11.91 -30.42
CA ARG A 209 31.11 -13.07 -31.12
C ARG A 209 29.82 -13.59 -30.49
N ALA A 210 29.59 -13.31 -29.20
CA ALA A 210 28.39 -13.75 -28.51
C ALA A 210 27.17 -12.93 -28.91
N ASP A 211 26.04 -13.61 -29.06
CA ASP A 211 24.73 -12.98 -29.20
C ASP A 211 24.14 -12.64 -27.83
N TYR A 212 24.40 -13.52 -26.85
CA TYR A 212 23.93 -13.37 -25.48
C TYR A 212 25.08 -13.36 -24.46
N GLY A 213 25.00 -12.47 -23.48
CA GLY A 213 25.69 -12.62 -22.20
C GLY A 213 24.79 -13.35 -21.20
N SER A 214 25.36 -14.27 -20.43
CA SER A 214 24.62 -15.17 -19.54
C SER A 214 25.21 -15.17 -18.13
N THR A 215 24.35 -15.18 -17.11
CA THR A 215 24.70 -15.44 -15.70
C THR A 215 23.44 -15.72 -14.89
N HIS A 216 23.61 -16.31 -13.72
CA HIS A 216 22.60 -16.41 -12.67
C HIS A 216 23.23 -16.09 -11.30
N SER A 217 22.46 -16.24 -10.22
CA SER A 217 22.70 -15.59 -8.93
C SER A 217 22.84 -16.53 -7.73
N LEU A 218 23.56 -17.65 -7.88
CA LEU A 218 23.81 -18.59 -6.76
C LEU A 218 25.03 -18.25 -5.89
N ASP A 219 25.90 -17.35 -6.35
CA ASP A 219 27.01 -16.76 -5.61
C ASP A 219 27.35 -15.37 -6.22
N GLY A 220 28.15 -14.56 -5.53
CA GLY A 220 28.60 -13.23 -5.99
C GLY A 220 27.99 -12.06 -5.22
N THR A 221 27.54 -11.01 -5.92
CA THR A 221 26.77 -9.88 -5.36
C THR A 221 25.62 -9.47 -6.31
N MET A 222 24.53 -8.92 -5.79
CA MET A 222 23.44 -8.40 -6.64
C MET A 222 23.94 -7.25 -7.53
N GLU A 223 24.89 -6.46 -7.04
CA GLU A 223 25.55 -5.39 -7.79
C GLU A 223 26.28 -5.92 -9.04
N THR A 224 27.03 -7.01 -8.91
CA THR A 224 27.78 -7.58 -10.05
C THR A 224 26.84 -8.28 -11.05
N TYR A 225 25.77 -8.90 -10.58
CA TYR A 225 24.71 -9.43 -11.45
C TYR A 225 24.07 -8.33 -12.30
N ILE A 226 23.64 -7.23 -11.68
CA ILE A 226 23.06 -6.08 -12.37
C ILE A 226 24.08 -5.43 -13.31
N SER A 227 25.28 -5.13 -12.82
CA SER A 227 26.35 -4.50 -13.62
C SER A 227 26.73 -5.34 -14.84
N PHE A 228 26.67 -6.66 -14.72
CA PHE A 228 26.91 -7.56 -15.86
C PHE A 228 25.82 -7.40 -16.92
N ILE A 229 24.55 -7.44 -16.53
CA ILE A 229 23.40 -7.26 -17.44
C ILE A 229 23.51 -5.92 -18.16
N GLU A 230 23.70 -4.83 -17.42
CA GLU A 230 23.87 -3.49 -18.00
C GLU A 230 25.08 -3.43 -18.95
N GLY A 231 26.17 -4.10 -18.59
CA GLY A 231 27.36 -4.23 -19.44
C GLY A 231 27.07 -4.91 -20.78
N VAL A 232 26.37 -6.05 -20.75
CA VAL A 232 25.96 -6.81 -21.94
C VAL A 232 25.04 -5.97 -22.83
N VAL A 233 24.05 -5.30 -22.24
CA VAL A 233 23.13 -4.40 -22.95
C VAL A 233 23.89 -3.21 -23.56
N SER A 234 24.86 -2.64 -22.83
CA SER A 234 25.68 -1.52 -23.33
C SER A 234 26.60 -1.90 -24.49
N ASP A 235 27.01 -3.17 -24.56
CA ASP A 235 27.75 -3.74 -25.69
C ASP A 235 26.84 -4.04 -26.91
N GLY A 236 25.53 -3.78 -26.80
CA GLY A 236 24.55 -4.03 -27.86
C GLY A 236 24.20 -5.52 -28.03
N ARG A 237 24.42 -6.32 -26.98
CA ARG A 237 24.10 -7.75 -26.92
C ARG A 237 22.92 -7.98 -25.98
N LYS A 238 22.38 -9.20 -26.01
CA LYS A 238 21.21 -9.58 -25.21
C LYS A 238 21.65 -10.22 -23.90
N ALA A 239 20.98 -9.93 -22.80
CA ALA A 239 21.21 -10.62 -21.54
C ALA A 239 20.18 -11.75 -21.37
N ILE A 240 20.65 -12.93 -20.95
CA ILE A 240 19.81 -14.09 -20.62
C ILE A 240 20.14 -14.57 -19.20
N ASN A 241 19.11 -14.98 -18.46
CA ASN A 241 19.28 -15.77 -17.25
C ASN A 241 18.79 -17.20 -17.51
N PRO A 242 19.70 -18.13 -17.76
CA PRO A 242 19.31 -19.46 -18.18
C PRO A 242 19.05 -20.40 -16.99
N GLU A 243 19.16 -19.95 -15.74
CA GLU A 243 18.95 -20.77 -14.54
C GLU A 243 18.39 -19.90 -13.40
N ALA A 244 17.19 -19.35 -13.58
CA ALA A 244 16.59 -18.48 -12.59
C ALA A 244 16.09 -19.27 -11.38
N HIS A 245 16.56 -18.93 -10.17
CA HIS A 245 16.26 -19.68 -8.95
C HIS A 245 15.09 -19.12 -8.14
N ASN A 246 14.72 -17.87 -8.38
CA ASN A 246 13.69 -17.16 -7.63
C ASN A 246 13.24 -15.91 -8.37
N VAL A 247 12.08 -15.38 -8.03
CA VAL A 247 11.59 -14.13 -8.62
C VAL A 247 12.47 -12.91 -8.31
N ALA A 248 13.21 -12.85 -7.20
CA ALA A 248 14.03 -11.67 -6.88
C ALA A 248 15.09 -11.40 -7.95
N GLU A 249 15.71 -12.48 -8.42
CA GLU A 249 16.70 -12.47 -9.50
C GLU A 249 16.12 -11.97 -10.83
N LEU A 250 14.91 -12.41 -11.19
CA LEU A 250 14.26 -11.97 -12.42
C LEU A 250 13.54 -10.63 -12.30
N LEU A 251 13.15 -10.22 -11.09
CA LEU A 251 12.66 -8.87 -10.83
C LEU A 251 13.77 -7.86 -11.14
N ALA A 252 14.98 -8.08 -10.60
CA ALA A 252 16.14 -7.27 -10.95
C ALA A 252 16.55 -7.46 -12.41
N GLY A 253 16.51 -8.69 -12.91
CA GLY A 253 16.80 -8.98 -14.31
C GLY A 253 15.94 -8.17 -15.28
N ALA A 254 14.63 -8.18 -15.10
CA ALA A 254 13.67 -7.44 -15.91
C ALA A 254 13.87 -5.91 -15.81
N GLU A 255 14.16 -5.40 -14.61
CA GLU A 255 14.45 -3.98 -14.38
C GLU A 255 15.65 -3.49 -15.21
N TYR A 256 16.70 -4.31 -15.30
CA TYR A 256 17.99 -3.93 -15.89
C TYR A 256 18.24 -4.46 -17.31
N GLY A 257 17.29 -5.21 -17.89
CA GLY A 257 17.30 -5.53 -19.33
C GLY A 257 17.65 -6.97 -19.70
N ILE A 258 17.35 -7.95 -18.85
CA ILE A 258 17.26 -9.34 -19.30
C ILE A 258 16.13 -9.48 -20.32
N GLU A 259 16.44 -10.10 -21.46
CA GLU A 259 15.49 -10.33 -22.56
C GLU A 259 14.91 -11.75 -22.54
N GLU A 260 15.67 -12.72 -22.06
CA GLU A 260 15.26 -14.13 -22.05
C GLU A 260 15.58 -14.75 -20.68
N ALA A 261 14.71 -15.61 -20.17
CA ALA A 261 14.94 -16.29 -18.91
C ALA A 261 14.37 -17.71 -18.92
N MET A 262 14.86 -18.57 -18.03
CA MET A 262 14.23 -19.87 -17.78
C MET A 262 14.35 -20.25 -16.31
N TRP A 263 13.32 -20.91 -15.79
CA TRP A 263 13.27 -21.30 -14.40
C TRP A 263 14.08 -22.56 -14.13
N TRP A 264 14.89 -22.51 -13.09
CA TRP A 264 15.44 -23.71 -12.46
C TRP A 264 14.33 -24.41 -11.65
N ALA A 265 14.03 -25.66 -11.98
CA ALA A 265 12.92 -26.47 -11.44
C ALA A 265 11.51 -25.96 -11.83
N ALA A 266 10.47 -26.50 -11.17
CA ALA A 266 9.08 -26.15 -11.49
C ALA A 266 8.80 -24.65 -11.29
N ALA A 267 8.00 -24.04 -12.16
CA ALA A 267 7.62 -22.63 -12.02
C ALA A 267 6.68 -22.38 -10.82
N GLU A 268 5.85 -23.36 -10.44
CA GLU A 268 4.82 -23.17 -9.41
C GLU A 268 3.97 -21.90 -9.64
N ARG A 269 3.27 -21.41 -8.61
CA ARG A 269 2.32 -20.29 -8.74
C ARG A 269 3.04 -18.96 -8.90
N THR A 270 3.93 -18.58 -7.99
CA THR A 270 4.54 -17.26 -7.96
C THR A 270 5.31 -16.99 -9.25
N ARG A 271 6.14 -17.93 -9.69
CA ARG A 271 6.95 -17.72 -10.90
C ARG A 271 6.10 -17.73 -12.16
N ALA A 272 5.09 -18.59 -12.27
CA ALA A 272 4.18 -18.55 -13.43
C ALA A 272 3.35 -17.27 -13.49
N ASN A 273 2.93 -16.73 -12.33
CA ASN A 273 2.26 -15.43 -12.29
C ASN A 273 3.21 -14.30 -12.66
N PHE A 274 4.50 -14.41 -12.30
CA PHE A 274 5.49 -13.44 -12.75
C PHE A 274 5.67 -13.49 -14.27
N VAL A 275 5.79 -14.67 -14.88
CA VAL A 275 5.84 -14.83 -16.35
C VAL A 275 4.65 -14.16 -17.04
N ARG A 276 3.44 -14.33 -16.49
CA ARG A 276 2.22 -13.69 -17.00
C ARG A 276 2.26 -12.18 -16.82
N ALA A 277 2.51 -11.70 -15.60
CA ALA A 277 2.43 -10.29 -15.24
C ALA A 277 3.53 -9.44 -15.88
N ASN A 278 4.73 -10.02 -16.08
CA ASN A 278 5.87 -9.37 -16.69
C ASN A 278 5.67 -9.03 -18.19
N LYS A 279 4.71 -9.71 -18.86
CA LYS A 279 4.23 -9.31 -20.20
C LYS A 279 3.42 -8.01 -20.20
N GLY A 280 2.99 -7.56 -19.03
CA GLY A 280 2.28 -6.30 -18.80
C GLY A 280 3.26 -5.14 -18.55
N VAL A 281 2.97 -4.36 -17.51
CA VAL A 281 3.80 -3.18 -17.13
C VAL A 281 4.11 -3.20 -15.65
N SER A 282 5.33 -2.76 -15.30
CA SER A 282 5.75 -2.51 -13.93
C SER A 282 5.14 -1.20 -13.44
N LEU A 283 4.47 -1.24 -12.29
CA LEU A 283 3.88 -0.08 -11.61
C LEU A 283 4.77 0.46 -10.50
N GLY A 284 5.67 -0.37 -9.97
CA GLY A 284 6.60 -0.01 -8.91
C GLY A 284 7.64 -1.11 -8.69
N TYR A 285 8.88 -0.72 -8.38
CA TYR A 285 10.01 -1.62 -8.18
C TYR A 285 10.86 -1.16 -6.99
N SER A 286 11.39 -2.11 -6.22
CA SER A 286 12.32 -1.83 -5.13
C SER A 286 13.23 -3.02 -4.86
N GLU A 287 14.50 -2.76 -4.58
CA GLU A 287 15.49 -3.80 -4.31
C GLU A 287 16.39 -3.45 -3.12
N HIS A 288 17.04 -4.47 -2.59
CA HIS A 288 18.07 -4.30 -1.57
C HIS A 288 19.34 -5.04 -1.99
N ARG A 289 20.22 -4.36 -2.74
CA ARG A 289 21.44 -4.96 -3.32
C ARG A 289 22.31 -5.70 -2.30
N ASP A 290 22.56 -5.12 -1.13
CA ASP A 290 23.39 -5.75 -0.07
C ASP A 290 22.75 -6.98 0.60
N LYS A 291 21.45 -7.17 0.40
CA LYS A 291 20.66 -8.24 1.02
C LYS A 291 20.04 -9.20 0.01
N TRP A 292 20.18 -8.94 -1.30
CA TRP A 292 19.70 -9.79 -2.37
C TRP A 292 18.22 -10.12 -2.30
N THR A 293 17.42 -9.09 -2.09
CA THR A 293 15.96 -9.18 -2.12
C THR A 293 15.43 -8.15 -3.10
N ALA A 294 14.29 -8.45 -3.71
CA ALA A 294 13.58 -7.52 -4.59
C ALA A 294 12.08 -7.70 -4.46
N ALA A 295 11.35 -6.63 -4.74
CA ALA A 295 9.90 -6.61 -4.78
C ALA A 295 9.41 -5.64 -5.86
N ALA A 296 8.25 -5.95 -6.45
CA ALA A 296 7.65 -5.12 -7.48
C ALA A 296 6.13 -5.29 -7.54
N VAL A 297 5.46 -4.36 -8.21
CA VAL A 297 4.05 -4.47 -8.57
C VAL A 297 3.91 -4.39 -10.08
N TYR A 298 3.13 -5.29 -10.66
CA TYR A 298 2.82 -5.32 -12.08
C TYR A 298 1.33 -5.20 -12.32
N HIS A 299 0.96 -4.51 -13.40
CA HIS A 299 -0.35 -4.62 -14.01
C HIS A 299 -0.24 -5.62 -15.17
N ALA A 300 -0.85 -6.78 -15.00
CA ALA A 300 -0.80 -7.88 -15.94
C ALA A 300 -1.68 -7.62 -17.19
N PRO A 301 -1.44 -8.31 -18.32
CA PRO A 301 -2.19 -8.08 -19.56
C PRO A 301 -3.70 -8.33 -19.48
N ASP A 302 -4.16 -9.13 -18.53
CA ASP A 302 -5.57 -9.44 -18.27
C ASP A 302 -6.25 -8.47 -17.31
N GLY A 303 -5.51 -7.50 -16.74
CA GLY A 303 -6.03 -6.45 -15.86
C GLY A 303 -5.73 -6.67 -14.37
N ASP A 304 -5.17 -7.82 -13.98
CA ASP A 304 -4.78 -8.05 -12.59
C ASP A 304 -3.65 -7.10 -12.16
N VAL A 305 -3.71 -6.65 -10.91
CA VAL A 305 -2.55 -6.02 -10.26
C VAL A 305 -1.95 -6.99 -9.26
N LEU A 306 -0.68 -7.35 -9.48
CA LEU A 306 0.03 -8.35 -8.67
C LEU A 306 1.30 -7.76 -8.07
N GLY A 307 1.45 -7.91 -6.76
CA GLY A 307 2.70 -7.70 -6.05
C GLY A 307 3.57 -8.96 -6.06
N PHE A 308 4.89 -8.79 -6.13
CA PHE A 308 5.86 -9.88 -6.02
C PHE A 308 6.93 -9.49 -5.02
N VAL A 309 7.38 -10.47 -4.23
CA VAL A 309 8.53 -10.35 -3.35
C VAL A 309 9.36 -11.62 -3.42
N GLY A 310 10.68 -11.49 -3.40
CA GLY A 310 11.56 -12.65 -3.38
C GLY A 310 12.92 -12.37 -2.72
N SER A 311 13.58 -13.48 -2.39
CA SER A 311 14.93 -13.54 -1.85
C SER A 311 15.81 -14.46 -2.68
N ALA A 312 17.06 -14.08 -2.92
CA ALA A 312 18.04 -14.97 -3.55
C ALA A 312 18.26 -16.26 -2.72
N GLU A 313 18.49 -17.38 -3.40
CA GLU A 313 18.50 -18.72 -2.79
C GLU A 313 19.62 -18.93 -1.74
N ARG A 314 20.84 -18.41 -1.96
CA ARG A 314 22.03 -18.82 -1.18
C ARG A 314 22.76 -17.75 -0.38
N GLN A 315 22.43 -16.46 -0.52
CA GLN A 315 23.07 -15.37 0.25
C GLN A 315 22.15 -14.23 0.72
N ALA A 316 20.83 -14.32 0.51
CA ALA A 316 19.90 -13.29 0.91
C ALA A 316 19.82 -13.13 2.43
N LYS A 317 19.54 -11.90 2.86
CA LYS A 317 19.27 -11.53 4.25
C LYS A 317 17.88 -10.90 4.31
N THR A 318 17.17 -11.12 5.42
CA THR A 318 15.79 -10.62 5.54
C THR A 318 15.69 -9.10 5.30
N THR A 319 14.75 -8.73 4.44
CA THR A 319 14.37 -7.34 4.13
C THR A 319 12.86 -7.21 4.23
N GLY A 320 12.39 -6.20 4.98
CA GLY A 320 10.96 -5.85 4.98
C GLY A 320 10.63 -4.93 3.81
N TYR A 321 9.57 -5.24 3.08
CA TYR A 321 9.03 -4.41 2.01
C TYR A 321 7.66 -3.87 2.39
N GLN A 322 7.49 -2.56 2.25
CA GLN A 322 6.21 -1.87 2.33
C GLN A 322 5.69 -1.57 0.94
N PHE A 323 4.61 -2.22 0.55
CA PHE A 323 3.83 -1.85 -0.62
C PHE A 323 2.96 -0.63 -0.29
N VAL A 324 3.02 0.41 -1.12
CA VAL A 324 2.30 1.67 -0.90
C VAL A 324 1.50 2.05 -2.15
N ALA A 325 0.18 1.93 -2.08
CA ALA A 325 -0.74 2.38 -3.12
C ALA A 325 -0.96 3.89 -3.03
N LEU A 326 -0.49 4.64 -4.02
CA LEU A 326 -0.44 6.09 -3.97
C LEU A 326 -1.73 6.80 -4.43
N ASP A 327 -2.65 6.09 -5.07
CA ASP A 327 -3.84 6.67 -5.72
C ASP A 327 -5.17 6.26 -5.07
N ARG A 328 -5.35 5.00 -4.66
CA ARG A 328 -6.56 4.51 -3.99
C ARG A 328 -6.31 3.53 -2.83
N ASP A 329 -7.34 3.34 -2.00
CA ASP A 329 -7.37 2.23 -1.06
C ASP A 329 -7.57 0.92 -1.82
N VAL A 330 -6.81 -0.10 -1.44
CA VAL A 330 -6.79 -1.42 -2.08
C VAL A 330 -6.83 -2.51 -1.01
N PHE A 331 -6.94 -3.76 -1.47
CA PHE A 331 -6.88 -4.96 -0.67
C PHE A 331 -5.71 -5.81 -1.14
N PHE A 332 -4.83 -6.19 -0.21
CA PHE A 332 -3.70 -7.09 -0.48
C PHE A 332 -4.06 -8.48 0.03
N ASP A 333 -4.23 -9.47 -0.85
CA ASP A 333 -4.74 -10.81 -0.49
C ASP A 333 -6.01 -10.75 0.40
N GLY A 334 -6.91 -9.82 0.09
CA GLY A 334 -8.15 -9.55 0.84
C GLY A 334 -8.00 -8.68 2.11
N TYR A 335 -6.78 -8.35 2.54
CA TYR A 335 -6.54 -7.42 3.66
C TYR A 335 -6.68 -5.97 3.21
N GLY A 336 -7.69 -5.28 3.73
CA GLY A 336 -7.98 -3.89 3.41
C GLY A 336 -9.41 -3.50 3.80
N PRO A 337 -9.88 -2.32 3.37
CA PRO A 337 -9.19 -1.38 2.49
C PRO A 337 -8.01 -0.68 3.19
N THR A 338 -6.87 -0.54 2.51
CA THR A 338 -5.66 0.12 3.04
C THR A 338 -4.78 0.68 1.91
N ARG A 339 -3.87 1.59 2.22
CA ARG A 339 -2.77 2.01 1.31
C ARG A 339 -1.49 1.21 1.49
N PHE A 340 -1.36 0.49 2.60
CA PHE A 340 -0.08 -0.03 3.07
C PHE A 340 -0.16 -1.53 3.35
N PHE A 341 0.84 -2.26 2.89
CA PHE A 341 1.01 -3.67 3.20
C PHE A 341 2.48 -4.00 3.43
N MET A 342 2.77 -4.61 4.57
CA MET A 342 4.12 -5.00 4.97
C MET A 342 4.31 -6.49 4.76
N ILE A 343 5.44 -6.87 4.16
CA ILE A 343 5.85 -8.25 4.02
C ILE A 343 7.37 -8.39 4.11
N ASP A 344 7.84 -9.46 4.72
CA ASP A 344 9.27 -9.81 4.68
C ASP A 344 9.60 -10.63 3.43
N ALA A 345 10.74 -10.30 2.82
CA ALA A 345 11.49 -11.21 1.96
C ALA A 345 12.46 -11.98 2.89
N PRO A 346 12.19 -13.24 3.28
CA PRO A 346 12.98 -13.90 4.30
C PRO A 346 14.34 -14.32 3.73
N GLY A 347 15.38 -14.19 4.54
CA GLY A 347 16.74 -14.60 4.19
C GLY A 347 17.48 -15.17 5.41
N GLY A 348 18.71 -15.60 5.18
CA GLY A 348 19.56 -16.23 6.18
C GLY A 348 20.50 -15.27 6.91
N THR A 349 21.42 -15.86 7.68
CA THR A 349 22.45 -15.13 8.43
C THR A 349 23.80 -15.11 7.72
N GLY A 350 23.93 -15.83 6.60
CA GLY A 350 25.15 -15.94 5.80
C GLY A 350 24.94 -16.91 4.65
N TYR A 351 25.97 -17.08 3.82
CA TYR A 351 25.90 -17.97 2.65
C TYR A 351 25.45 -19.39 3.05
N GLN A 352 24.31 -19.84 2.54
CA GLN A 352 23.67 -21.12 2.82
C GLN A 352 23.43 -21.40 4.33
N GLN A 353 23.21 -20.37 5.15
CA GLN A 353 22.99 -20.50 6.60
C GLN A 353 21.63 -19.95 7.01
N ASN A 354 20.74 -20.82 7.49
CA ASN A 354 19.36 -20.49 7.90
C ASN A 354 18.57 -19.78 6.79
N GLN A 355 18.83 -20.17 5.55
CA GLN A 355 18.37 -19.44 4.39
C GLN A 355 17.40 -20.27 3.57
N PRO A 356 16.10 -20.06 3.75
CA PRO A 356 15.13 -20.56 2.79
C PRO A 356 15.23 -19.72 1.50
N ASN A 357 15.21 -20.36 0.33
CA ASN A 357 14.68 -19.69 -0.86
C ASN A 357 13.28 -19.22 -0.52
N ALA A 358 12.85 -18.03 -0.92
CA ALA A 358 11.52 -17.57 -0.58
C ALA A 358 10.98 -16.59 -1.60
N GLU A 359 9.76 -16.85 -2.05
CA GLU A 359 9.07 -16.00 -3.00
C GLU A 359 7.56 -16.05 -2.80
N ARG A 360 6.90 -14.94 -3.13
CA ARG A 360 5.45 -14.84 -3.05
C ARG A 360 4.89 -13.87 -4.06
N VAL A 361 3.70 -14.20 -4.54
CA VAL A 361 2.80 -13.30 -5.26
C VAL A 361 1.66 -12.85 -4.35
N ILE A 362 1.24 -11.59 -4.49
CA ILE A 362 0.19 -10.93 -3.71
C ILE A 362 -0.84 -10.39 -4.70
N SER A 363 -2.12 -10.71 -4.51
CA SER A 363 -3.20 -10.07 -5.26
C SER A 363 -3.47 -8.67 -4.70
N ILE A 364 -3.59 -7.67 -5.57
CA ILE A 364 -3.91 -6.29 -5.20
C ILE A 364 -5.22 -5.89 -5.88
N GLU A 365 -6.29 -5.79 -5.09
CA GLU A 365 -7.66 -5.70 -5.58
C GLU A 365 -8.38 -4.46 -5.04
N TRP A 366 -9.41 -4.02 -5.76
CA TRP A 366 -10.36 -2.99 -5.32
C TRP A 366 -11.68 -3.19 -6.07
N GLY A 367 -12.69 -2.40 -5.71
CA GLY A 367 -14.04 -2.53 -6.28
C GLY A 367 -15.02 -3.10 -5.25
N GLU A 368 -16.12 -3.66 -5.75
CA GLU A 368 -17.19 -4.13 -4.88
C GLU A 368 -17.07 -5.58 -4.42
N ASP A 369 -16.46 -6.38 -5.27
CA ASP A 369 -16.25 -7.80 -5.06
C ASP A 369 -14.75 -8.04 -4.92
N VAL A 370 -14.34 -8.34 -3.70
CA VAL A 370 -12.95 -8.44 -3.31
C VAL A 370 -12.82 -9.68 -2.45
N GLN A 371 -11.75 -10.45 -2.62
CA GLN A 371 -11.60 -11.70 -1.89
C GLN A 371 -11.65 -11.48 -0.36
N PRO A 372 -12.29 -12.38 0.40
CA PRO A 372 -12.15 -12.42 1.85
C PRO A 372 -10.74 -12.81 2.30
N VAL A 373 -10.34 -12.36 3.49
CA VAL A 373 -9.11 -12.85 4.13
C VAL A 373 -9.27 -14.33 4.51
N ILE A 374 -8.28 -15.15 4.12
CA ILE A 374 -8.22 -16.57 4.48
C ILE A 374 -7.21 -16.78 5.59
N SER A 375 -7.70 -17.01 6.81
CA SER A 375 -6.90 -17.45 7.96
C SER A 375 -7.84 -17.83 9.09
N GLY A 376 -7.98 -19.13 9.36
CA GLY A 376 -8.82 -19.59 10.46
C GLY A 376 -9.41 -20.98 10.23
N ARG A 377 -10.50 -21.25 10.96
CA ARG A 377 -11.25 -22.50 10.87
C ARG A 377 -12.55 -22.30 10.10
N TYR A 378 -12.81 -23.17 9.14
CA TYR A 378 -13.91 -23.04 8.21
C TYR A 378 -14.72 -24.33 8.04
N GLN A 379 -15.99 -24.18 7.67
CA GLN A 379 -16.73 -25.18 6.91
C GLN A 379 -16.55 -24.84 5.42
N ILE A 380 -16.05 -25.79 4.63
CA ILE A 380 -15.79 -25.59 3.20
C ILE A 380 -16.96 -26.17 2.41
N VAL A 381 -17.71 -25.31 1.71
CA VAL A 381 -19.00 -25.63 1.09
C VAL A 381 -18.87 -25.67 -0.42
N ASN A 382 -19.35 -26.72 -1.09
CA ASN A 382 -19.34 -26.79 -2.55
C ASN A 382 -20.51 -25.99 -3.16
N ARG A 383 -20.25 -25.15 -4.18
CA ARG A 383 -21.30 -24.32 -4.83
C ARG A 383 -22.39 -25.15 -5.49
N ASN A 384 -22.03 -26.28 -6.11
CA ASN A 384 -22.99 -27.12 -6.85
C ASN A 384 -23.98 -27.85 -5.94
N SER A 385 -23.51 -28.44 -4.83
CA SER A 385 -24.34 -29.28 -3.95
C SER A 385 -24.84 -28.59 -2.68
N GLY A 386 -24.20 -27.50 -2.25
CA GLY A 386 -24.42 -26.89 -0.93
C GLY A 386 -23.96 -27.77 0.24
N LEU A 387 -23.23 -28.85 -0.03
CA LEU A 387 -22.70 -29.78 0.98
C LEU A 387 -21.28 -29.40 1.41
N VAL A 388 -20.88 -29.85 2.60
CA VAL A 388 -19.58 -29.50 3.20
C VAL A 388 -18.53 -30.57 2.99
N MET A 389 -17.27 -30.17 2.83
CA MET A 389 -16.11 -31.05 2.82
C MET A 389 -15.97 -31.78 4.16
N SER A 390 -15.83 -33.10 4.12
CA SER A 390 -15.91 -33.97 5.30
C SER A 390 -14.94 -35.15 5.22
N VAL A 391 -14.32 -35.49 6.36
CA VAL A 391 -13.55 -36.72 6.49
C VAL A 391 -14.49 -37.91 6.70
N GLY A 392 -14.35 -38.94 5.86
CA GLY A 392 -15.17 -40.15 5.86
C GLY A 392 -15.29 -40.82 7.23
N GLY A 393 -16.52 -40.86 7.76
CA GLY A 393 -16.84 -41.48 9.04
C GLY A 393 -16.21 -40.79 10.27
N GLY A 394 -15.65 -39.59 10.13
CA GLY A 394 -14.90 -38.92 11.20
C GLY A 394 -13.64 -39.68 11.62
N SER A 395 -13.08 -40.52 10.74
CA SER A 395 -11.87 -41.30 11.01
C SER A 395 -10.70 -40.38 11.35
N GLN A 396 -9.82 -40.82 12.26
CA GLN A 396 -8.53 -40.17 12.55
C GLN A 396 -7.35 -40.89 11.88
N GLY A 397 -7.61 -41.98 11.16
CA GLY A 397 -6.58 -42.78 10.48
C GLY A 397 -6.08 -42.11 9.19
N ASP A 398 -4.82 -42.39 8.85
CA ASP A 398 -4.26 -42.01 7.55
C ASP A 398 -5.00 -42.71 6.41
N GLY A 399 -5.12 -42.01 5.28
CA GLY A 399 -5.79 -42.51 4.11
C GLY A 399 -7.32 -42.47 4.19
N ALA A 400 -7.90 -41.89 5.26
CA ALA A 400 -9.33 -41.68 5.32
C ALA A 400 -9.77 -40.72 4.21
N ASN A 401 -10.81 -41.12 3.48
CA ASN A 401 -11.24 -40.40 2.29
C ASN A 401 -11.87 -39.04 2.62
N ILE A 402 -11.58 -38.02 1.82
CA ILE A 402 -12.27 -36.73 1.88
C ILE A 402 -13.43 -36.75 0.86
N ARG A 403 -14.62 -36.37 1.32
CA ARG A 403 -15.88 -36.44 0.56
C ARG A 403 -16.82 -35.33 1.01
N GLN A 404 -17.84 -35.01 0.23
CA GLN A 404 -18.87 -34.07 0.70
C GLN A 404 -19.85 -34.74 1.68
N GLY A 405 -20.46 -33.97 2.58
CA GLY A 405 -21.42 -34.43 3.57
C GLY A 405 -22.48 -33.38 3.90
N THR A 406 -23.63 -33.81 4.43
CA THR A 406 -24.64 -32.88 4.96
C THR A 406 -24.06 -32.14 6.16
N ALA A 407 -24.19 -30.81 6.17
CA ALA A 407 -23.67 -29.98 7.25
C ALA A 407 -24.28 -30.38 8.60
N SER A 408 -23.43 -30.62 9.59
CA SER A 408 -23.84 -30.91 10.96
C SER A 408 -23.03 -30.13 12.01
N GLY A 409 -22.11 -29.25 11.58
CA GLY A 409 -21.17 -28.54 12.46
C GLY A 409 -20.16 -29.46 13.16
N ALA A 410 -19.97 -30.70 12.68
CA ALA A 410 -19.06 -31.63 13.33
C ALA A 410 -17.59 -31.25 13.04
N MET A 411 -16.70 -31.49 14.01
CA MET A 411 -15.26 -31.17 13.86
C MET A 411 -14.58 -31.84 12.66
N TYR A 412 -15.09 -32.99 12.18
CA TYR A 412 -14.59 -33.66 10.96
C TYR A 412 -15.14 -33.06 9.65
N GLN A 413 -15.93 -31.99 9.73
CA GLN A 413 -16.40 -31.13 8.65
C GLN A 413 -15.81 -29.71 8.75
N GLN A 414 -14.93 -29.48 9.73
CA GLN A 414 -14.26 -28.21 9.94
C GLN A 414 -12.78 -28.35 9.59
N TRP A 415 -12.23 -27.31 8.97
CA TRP A 415 -10.88 -27.29 8.42
C TRP A 415 -10.13 -26.06 8.90
N ASP A 416 -8.99 -26.27 9.54
CA ASP A 416 -8.03 -25.21 9.83
C ASP A 416 -7.27 -24.89 8.54
N VAL A 417 -7.57 -23.73 7.95
CA VAL A 417 -6.94 -23.20 6.74
C VAL A 417 -6.07 -22.02 7.12
N LEU A 418 -4.75 -22.20 7.05
CA LEU A 418 -3.78 -21.21 7.50
C LEU A 418 -2.74 -20.96 6.40
N PRO A 419 -2.35 -19.69 6.17
CA PRO A 419 -1.24 -19.39 5.26
C PRO A 419 0.04 -20.09 5.72
N LEU A 420 0.88 -20.49 4.76
CA LEU A 420 2.20 -21.04 5.09
C LEU A 420 3.08 -19.98 5.76
N ASP A 421 4.00 -20.44 6.61
CA ASP A 421 5.03 -19.61 7.24
C ASP A 421 5.94 -19.01 6.17
N ASP A 422 6.34 -17.75 6.31
CA ASP A 422 7.20 -17.07 5.32
C ASP A 422 8.58 -17.74 5.19
N ARG A 423 9.04 -18.46 6.22
CA ARG A 423 10.28 -19.25 6.21
C ARG A 423 10.07 -20.72 5.83
N HIS A 424 8.88 -21.10 5.37
CA HIS A 424 8.60 -22.44 4.85
C HIS A 424 9.56 -22.84 3.71
N GLY A 425 9.90 -21.88 2.85
CA GLY A 425 10.81 -22.06 1.72
C GLY A 425 10.10 -22.25 0.38
N GLY A 426 10.76 -21.86 -0.70
CA GLY A 426 10.18 -21.78 -2.04
C GLY A 426 9.04 -20.77 -2.12
N ASP A 427 8.03 -21.09 -2.91
CA ASP A 427 6.81 -20.30 -3.01
C ASP A 427 5.92 -20.49 -1.76
N TYR A 428 5.75 -19.44 -0.96
CA TYR A 428 4.94 -19.46 0.26
C TYR A 428 3.58 -18.78 0.09
N SER A 429 3.08 -18.69 -1.16
CA SER A 429 1.74 -18.18 -1.48
C SER A 429 0.60 -19.16 -1.18
N TYR A 430 0.90 -20.31 -0.59
CA TYR A 430 -0.05 -21.40 -0.34
C TYR A 430 -0.55 -21.45 1.10
N PHE A 431 -1.46 -22.37 1.34
CA PHE A 431 -2.12 -22.62 2.61
C PHE A 431 -2.02 -24.10 2.99
N SER A 432 -1.92 -24.35 4.29
CA SER A 432 -2.20 -25.67 4.85
C SER A 432 -3.71 -25.82 5.07
N MET A 433 -4.24 -27.04 4.90
CA MET A 433 -5.66 -27.33 5.11
C MET A 433 -5.82 -28.60 5.95
N LYS A 434 -6.08 -28.44 7.25
CA LYS A 434 -6.05 -29.54 8.22
C LYS A 434 -7.42 -29.81 8.83
N ALA A 435 -7.81 -31.08 8.93
CA ALA A 435 -9.09 -31.45 9.53
C ALA A 435 -9.05 -31.19 11.06
N ALA A 436 -9.99 -30.40 11.57
CA ALA A 436 -9.97 -29.91 12.95
C ALA A 436 -10.04 -31.02 14.02
N HIS A 437 -10.65 -32.16 13.70
CA HIS A 437 -10.79 -33.29 14.64
C HIS A 437 -9.54 -34.16 14.76
N SER A 438 -8.67 -34.20 13.74
CA SER A 438 -7.52 -35.11 13.66
C SER A 438 -6.17 -34.38 13.58
N GLY A 439 -6.15 -33.11 13.19
CA GLY A 439 -4.93 -32.34 12.90
C GLY A 439 -4.20 -32.79 11.63
N LYS A 440 -4.83 -33.65 10.81
CA LYS A 440 -4.25 -34.22 9.59
C LYS A 440 -4.54 -33.35 8.37
N SER A 441 -3.59 -33.27 7.45
CA SER A 441 -3.72 -32.44 6.24
C SER A 441 -4.54 -33.12 5.17
N ALA A 442 -5.27 -32.34 4.37
CA ALA A 442 -5.76 -32.77 3.07
C ALA A 442 -4.57 -33.04 2.14
N ASP A 443 -4.55 -34.21 1.52
CA ASP A 443 -3.37 -34.79 0.87
C ASP A 443 -3.77 -35.35 -0.51
N VAL A 444 -3.03 -34.94 -1.54
CA VAL A 444 -3.11 -35.55 -2.87
C VAL A 444 -2.47 -36.94 -2.80
N ARG A 445 -3.34 -37.94 -2.81
CA ARG A 445 -2.95 -39.33 -2.58
C ARG A 445 -1.93 -39.80 -3.61
N ASP A 446 -0.90 -40.48 -3.12
CA ASP A 446 0.16 -41.10 -3.93
C ASP A 446 0.87 -40.09 -4.86
N TRP A 447 0.88 -38.80 -4.49
CA TRP A 447 1.52 -37.71 -5.24
C TRP A 447 1.07 -37.66 -6.70
N SER A 448 -0.22 -37.92 -6.94
CA SER A 448 -0.76 -37.95 -8.31
C SER A 448 -0.63 -36.60 -9.00
N LEU A 449 -0.13 -36.59 -10.24
CA LEU A 449 -0.11 -35.42 -11.14
C LEU A 449 -1.25 -35.42 -12.16
N VAL A 450 -2.18 -36.39 -12.09
CA VAL A 450 -3.22 -36.57 -13.11
C VAL A 450 -4.61 -36.31 -12.56
N SER A 451 -5.52 -35.93 -13.47
CA SER A 451 -6.94 -35.79 -13.19
C SER A 451 -7.54 -37.10 -12.68
N GLY A 452 -8.39 -37.01 -11.67
CA GLY A 452 -8.95 -38.15 -10.96
C GLY A 452 -8.13 -38.61 -9.75
N GLY A 453 -6.95 -38.03 -9.50
CA GLY A 453 -6.16 -38.27 -8.29
C GLY A 453 -6.99 -38.01 -7.03
N ASN A 454 -7.08 -39.01 -6.16
CA ASN A 454 -7.95 -38.93 -4.97
C ASN A 454 -7.35 -38.00 -3.91
N VAL A 455 -8.21 -37.38 -3.10
CA VAL A 455 -7.77 -36.58 -1.95
C VAL A 455 -8.22 -37.27 -0.66
N ASN A 456 -7.27 -37.49 0.25
CA ASN A 456 -7.50 -38.13 1.55
C ASN A 456 -6.94 -37.23 2.67
N GLN A 457 -7.14 -37.63 3.93
CA GLN A 457 -6.35 -37.05 5.01
C GLN A 457 -5.08 -37.88 5.24
N TRP A 458 -3.99 -37.23 5.60
CA TRP A 458 -2.74 -37.88 6.01
C TRP A 458 -2.04 -37.09 7.12
N LEU A 459 -1.13 -37.73 7.85
CA LEU A 459 -0.24 -37.05 8.77
C LEU A 459 0.41 -35.85 8.06
N ASP A 460 0.36 -34.70 8.71
CA ASP A 460 0.91 -33.47 8.19
C ASP A 460 2.43 -33.52 8.22
N TYR A 461 3.04 -33.45 7.05
CA TYR A 461 4.49 -33.39 6.86
C TYR A 461 4.95 -32.04 6.31
N GLY A 462 4.02 -31.12 5.98
CA GLY A 462 4.35 -29.86 5.31
C GLY A 462 5.00 -30.08 3.94
N ASN A 463 4.47 -31.03 3.17
CA ASN A 463 4.93 -31.36 1.84
C ASN A 463 4.03 -30.71 0.77
N GLU A 464 4.56 -30.47 -0.43
CA GLU A 464 3.85 -29.83 -1.54
C GLU A 464 2.52 -30.51 -1.95
N ASN A 465 2.38 -31.83 -1.74
CA ASN A 465 1.13 -32.57 -2.01
C ASN A 465 0.03 -32.32 -0.97
N GLN A 466 0.33 -31.56 0.10
CA GLN A 466 -0.56 -31.21 1.20
C GLN A 466 -0.86 -29.71 1.26
N GLU A 467 -0.45 -28.96 0.23
CA GLU A 467 -0.49 -27.50 0.17
C GLU A 467 -1.40 -27.03 -0.96
N TRP A 468 -2.15 -25.97 -0.68
CA TRP A 468 -3.29 -25.55 -1.48
C TRP A 468 -3.30 -24.05 -1.70
N PHE A 469 -3.66 -23.61 -2.90
CA PHE A 469 -3.95 -22.22 -3.19
C PHE A 469 -5.46 -22.04 -3.36
N PHE A 470 -5.99 -20.95 -2.82
CA PHE A 470 -7.40 -20.58 -2.93
C PHE A 470 -7.52 -19.43 -3.92
N GLU A 471 -7.92 -19.76 -5.14
CA GLU A 471 -8.05 -18.82 -6.25
C GLU A 471 -9.46 -18.21 -6.21
N TYR A 472 -9.57 -16.91 -5.98
CA TYR A 472 -10.85 -16.23 -5.83
C TYR A 472 -11.68 -16.27 -7.12
N GLU A 473 -12.96 -16.60 -6.98
CA GLU A 473 -13.93 -16.71 -8.06
C GLU A 473 -15.26 -16.14 -7.55
N GLU A 474 -15.35 -14.81 -7.50
CA GLU A 474 -16.55 -14.00 -7.19
C GLU A 474 -17.43 -14.39 -5.97
N ASP A 475 -18.09 -13.41 -5.35
CA ASP A 475 -19.14 -13.65 -4.35
C ASP A 475 -18.72 -14.61 -3.20
N GLY A 476 -17.46 -14.55 -2.79
CA GLY A 476 -16.91 -15.39 -1.72
C GLY A 476 -16.57 -16.84 -2.11
N TYR A 477 -16.69 -17.23 -3.38
CA TYR A 477 -16.29 -18.55 -3.87
C TYR A 477 -14.83 -18.56 -4.34
N PHE A 478 -14.25 -19.76 -4.32
CA PHE A 478 -12.87 -20.02 -4.66
C PHE A 478 -12.76 -21.33 -5.43
N TYR A 479 -11.80 -21.41 -6.34
CA TYR A 479 -11.24 -22.69 -6.74
C TYR A 479 -10.10 -23.07 -5.78
N ILE A 480 -9.99 -24.34 -5.41
CA ILE A 480 -8.91 -24.83 -4.54
C ILE A 480 -7.93 -25.63 -5.37
N ARG A 481 -6.71 -25.12 -5.56
CA ARG A 481 -5.68 -25.65 -6.45
C ARG A 481 -4.54 -26.29 -5.66
N SER A 482 -4.10 -27.49 -6.04
CA SER A 482 -2.97 -28.17 -5.40
C SER A 482 -1.63 -27.55 -5.81
N ARG A 483 -0.72 -27.27 -4.85
CA ARG A 483 0.66 -26.86 -5.15
C ARG A 483 1.39 -27.91 -6.00
N TRP A 484 1.29 -29.18 -5.59
CA TRP A 484 1.97 -30.30 -6.24
C TRP A 484 1.55 -30.48 -7.70
N SER A 485 0.26 -30.68 -7.97
CA SER A 485 -0.20 -31.04 -9.31
C SER A 485 -0.63 -29.86 -10.18
N GLY A 486 -0.87 -28.69 -9.58
CA GLY A 486 -1.51 -27.55 -10.24
C GLY A 486 -2.97 -27.78 -10.61
N LYS A 487 -3.60 -28.86 -10.12
CA LYS A 487 -4.99 -29.24 -10.43
C LYS A 487 -5.98 -28.78 -9.37
N TYR A 488 -7.25 -28.75 -9.72
CA TYR A 488 -8.33 -28.18 -8.93
C TYR A 488 -9.14 -29.25 -8.19
N LEU A 489 -9.51 -28.97 -6.94
CA LEU A 489 -10.40 -29.82 -6.16
C LEU A 489 -11.81 -29.77 -6.73
N GLU A 490 -12.40 -30.94 -6.91
CA GLU A 490 -13.76 -31.11 -7.42
C GLU A 490 -14.54 -32.15 -6.62
N VAL A 491 -15.86 -32.03 -6.65
CA VAL A 491 -16.76 -33.15 -6.34
C VAL A 491 -16.91 -34.03 -7.58
N ALA A 492 -16.45 -35.27 -7.49
CA ALA A 492 -16.40 -36.21 -8.61
C ALA A 492 -17.78 -36.38 -9.29
N SER A 493 -17.79 -36.26 -10.62
CA SER A 493 -19.01 -36.35 -11.45
C SER A 493 -20.10 -35.33 -11.06
N ALA A 494 -19.72 -34.20 -10.46
CA ALA A 494 -20.64 -33.16 -9.99
C ALA A 494 -21.79 -33.69 -9.11
N SER A 495 -21.51 -34.70 -8.28
CA SER A 495 -22.52 -35.33 -7.41
C SER A 495 -23.21 -34.32 -6.49
N LEU A 496 -24.53 -34.44 -6.33
CA LEU A 496 -25.32 -33.66 -5.37
C LEU A 496 -25.55 -34.41 -4.04
N GLU A 497 -25.07 -35.65 -3.96
CA GLU A 497 -25.39 -36.55 -2.84
C GLU A 497 -24.32 -36.53 -1.74
N SER A 498 -24.75 -36.68 -0.49
CA SER A 498 -23.85 -36.90 0.63
C SER A 498 -23.00 -38.16 0.39
N GLY A 499 -21.69 -38.01 0.57
CA GLY A 499 -20.69 -39.04 0.28
C GLY A 499 -20.07 -38.96 -1.11
N GLY A 500 -20.45 -37.99 -1.95
CA GLY A 500 -19.75 -37.66 -3.20
C GLY A 500 -18.25 -37.45 -2.96
N ASN A 501 -17.42 -38.12 -3.76
CA ASN A 501 -15.98 -38.12 -3.57
C ASN A 501 -15.35 -36.77 -3.90
N ILE A 502 -14.33 -36.35 -3.14
CA ILE A 502 -13.52 -35.17 -3.48
C ILE A 502 -12.18 -35.65 -4.06
N ARG A 503 -11.80 -35.10 -5.20
CA ARG A 503 -10.59 -35.47 -5.96
C ARG A 503 -10.03 -34.24 -6.69
N GLN A 504 -8.84 -34.35 -7.28
CA GLN A 504 -8.32 -33.30 -8.16
C GLN A 504 -8.67 -33.58 -9.64
N ALA A 505 -8.82 -32.53 -10.43
CA ALA A 505 -9.02 -32.58 -11.88
C ALA A 505 -8.50 -31.31 -12.58
N ASP A 506 -8.41 -31.37 -13.91
CA ASP A 506 -8.15 -30.18 -14.74
C ASP A 506 -9.23 -29.12 -14.50
N PHE A 507 -8.85 -27.85 -14.68
CA PHE A 507 -9.79 -26.75 -14.60
C PHE A 507 -10.88 -26.87 -15.66
N ASP A 508 -12.15 -26.80 -15.25
CA ASP A 508 -13.29 -26.71 -16.17
C ASP A 508 -14.26 -25.56 -15.87
N GLY A 509 -14.01 -24.80 -14.80
CA GLY A 509 -14.84 -23.67 -14.35
C GLY A 509 -16.23 -24.05 -13.84
N GLY A 510 -16.51 -25.34 -13.65
CA GLY A 510 -17.81 -25.82 -13.19
C GLY A 510 -18.05 -25.52 -11.71
N SER A 511 -19.30 -25.28 -11.32
CA SER A 511 -19.71 -25.04 -9.92
C SER A 511 -19.34 -26.16 -8.93
N HIS A 512 -19.05 -27.36 -9.44
CA HIS A 512 -18.61 -28.49 -8.63
C HIS A 512 -17.11 -28.42 -8.27
N GLN A 513 -16.35 -27.50 -8.89
CA GLN A 513 -14.97 -27.11 -8.54
C GLN A 513 -14.90 -25.84 -7.67
N GLN A 514 -16.05 -25.19 -7.42
CA GLN A 514 -16.13 -23.94 -6.67
C GLN A 514 -16.53 -24.18 -5.22
N TRP A 515 -15.81 -23.52 -4.31
CA TRP A 515 -15.87 -23.75 -2.87
C TRP A 515 -15.98 -22.43 -2.12
N ARG A 516 -16.82 -22.39 -1.08
CA ARG A 516 -16.98 -21.23 -0.21
C ARG A 516 -16.49 -21.57 1.19
N LEU A 517 -15.77 -20.64 1.82
CA LEU A 517 -15.23 -20.80 3.16
C LEU A 517 -16.13 -20.06 4.16
N LEU A 518 -16.96 -20.80 4.89
CA LEU A 518 -17.78 -20.24 5.96
C LEU A 518 -17.06 -20.36 7.30
N PRO A 519 -17.12 -19.37 8.21
CA PRO A 519 -16.59 -19.51 9.55
C PRO A 519 -17.09 -20.79 10.24
N ALA A 520 -16.25 -21.44 11.04
CA ALA A 520 -16.56 -22.75 11.64
C ALA A 520 -17.91 -22.83 12.38
N GLU A 521 -18.28 -21.73 13.03
CA GLU A 521 -19.48 -21.60 13.86
C GLU A 521 -20.70 -21.08 13.09
N ALA A 522 -20.53 -20.62 11.84
CA ALA A 522 -21.63 -20.12 11.01
C ALA A 522 -22.57 -21.25 10.60
N SER A 523 -23.86 -20.93 10.43
CA SER A 523 -24.78 -21.83 9.75
C SER A 523 -24.38 -22.00 8.28
N VAL A 524 -24.64 -23.18 7.71
CA VAL A 524 -24.52 -23.38 6.25
C VAL A 524 -25.86 -23.05 5.62
N GLU A 525 -26.00 -21.81 5.17
CA GLU A 525 -27.16 -21.32 4.44
C GLU A 525 -26.76 -20.26 3.38
N PHE A 526 -27.72 -19.84 2.55
CA PHE A 526 -27.47 -19.04 1.33
C PHE A 526 -28.53 -17.95 1.11
N VAL A 527 -29.25 -17.55 2.16
CA VAL A 527 -30.30 -16.55 2.14
C VAL A 527 -29.69 -15.22 2.58
N ALA A 528 -29.41 -14.38 1.59
CA ALA A 528 -28.89 -13.04 1.86
C ALA A 528 -29.83 -12.18 2.74
N PRO A 529 -29.26 -11.29 3.57
CA PRO A 529 -30.05 -10.30 4.30
C PRO A 529 -30.74 -9.31 3.34
N SER A 530 -31.73 -8.59 3.85
CA SER A 530 -32.40 -7.52 3.12
C SER A 530 -31.42 -6.38 2.83
N ALA A 531 -31.62 -5.66 1.72
CA ALA A 531 -30.84 -4.46 1.42
C ALA A 531 -31.02 -3.40 2.54
N PRO A 532 -29.94 -2.73 2.98
CA PRO A 532 -30.06 -1.56 3.85
C PRO A 532 -30.92 -0.47 3.21
N VAL A 533 -31.63 0.31 4.03
CA VAL A 533 -32.55 1.36 3.58
C VAL A 533 -32.37 2.66 4.38
N GLY A 534 -32.76 3.78 3.79
CA GLY A 534 -32.69 5.08 4.45
C GLY A 534 -31.26 5.55 4.63
N LEU A 535 -30.41 5.25 3.65
CA LEU A 535 -29.06 5.75 3.59
C LEU A 535 -29.13 7.28 3.41
N GLU A 536 -28.45 7.99 4.29
CA GLU A 536 -28.33 9.44 4.25
C GLU A 536 -26.85 9.83 4.28
N VAL A 537 -26.54 10.97 3.66
CA VAL A 537 -25.20 11.53 3.65
C VAL A 537 -25.24 13.02 4.02
N VAL A 538 -24.42 13.41 4.98
CA VAL A 538 -24.30 14.77 5.51
C VAL A 538 -22.91 15.31 5.21
N ALA A 539 -22.85 16.45 4.51
CA ALA A 539 -21.59 17.10 4.14
C ALA A 539 -20.92 17.80 5.33
N GLY A 540 -19.75 17.29 5.74
CA GLY A 540 -18.85 17.94 6.68
C GLY A 540 -18.00 19.03 6.01
N PRO A 541 -17.22 19.78 6.80
CA PRO A 541 -16.26 20.74 6.26
C PRO A 541 -15.02 20.06 5.67
N ALA A 542 -14.67 18.84 6.07
CA ALA A 542 -13.52 18.10 5.53
C ALA A 542 -13.78 16.58 5.37
N SER A 543 -15.06 16.15 5.38
CA SER A 543 -15.47 14.75 5.43
C SER A 543 -16.92 14.58 4.97
N MET A 544 -17.36 13.33 4.86
CA MET A 544 -18.75 12.95 4.60
C MET A 544 -19.25 12.01 5.71
N ALA A 545 -20.33 12.35 6.40
CA ALA A 545 -20.94 11.48 7.41
C ALA A 545 -22.12 10.71 6.83
N LEU A 546 -22.12 9.38 6.97
CA LEU A 546 -23.12 8.47 6.45
C LEU A 546 -23.86 7.76 7.60
N SER A 547 -25.16 7.53 7.42
CA SER A 547 -25.98 6.72 8.33
C SER A 547 -27.12 6.05 7.59
N TRP A 548 -27.56 4.88 8.06
CA TRP A 548 -28.71 4.16 7.51
C TRP A 548 -29.52 3.47 8.62
N SER A 549 -30.67 2.90 8.25
CA SER A 549 -31.47 2.11 9.20
C SER A 549 -30.84 0.72 9.40
N ALA A 550 -30.67 0.31 10.66
CA ALA A 550 -30.15 -1.02 10.96
C ALA A 550 -31.09 -2.12 10.45
N ASN A 551 -30.50 -3.14 9.83
CA ASN A 551 -31.12 -4.40 9.47
C ASN A 551 -31.62 -5.15 10.73
N GLY A 552 -32.70 -5.93 10.57
CA GLY A 552 -33.42 -6.58 11.68
C GLY A 552 -33.21 -8.09 11.76
N GLU A 553 -32.45 -8.65 10.83
CA GLU A 553 -32.10 -10.06 10.75
C GLU A 553 -31.26 -10.50 11.95
N GLY A 554 -31.54 -11.69 12.50
CA GLY A 554 -30.90 -12.17 13.74
C GLY A 554 -29.48 -12.70 13.55
N ASP A 555 -29.11 -12.98 12.31
CA ASP A 555 -27.82 -13.48 11.82
C ASP A 555 -27.06 -12.39 11.04
N LEU A 556 -27.47 -11.12 11.12
CA LEU A 556 -26.70 -10.02 10.57
C LEU A 556 -25.33 -9.94 11.25
N ALA A 557 -24.26 -9.97 10.46
CA ALA A 557 -22.89 -9.85 10.97
C ALA A 557 -22.34 -8.42 10.83
N SER A 558 -22.51 -7.79 9.66
CA SER A 558 -21.88 -6.49 9.38
C SER A 558 -22.43 -5.77 8.13
N TYR A 559 -21.82 -4.63 7.80
CA TYR A 559 -22.05 -3.86 6.59
C TYR A 559 -20.74 -3.56 5.85
N ASN A 560 -20.83 -3.47 4.52
CA ASN A 560 -19.78 -2.94 3.66
C ASN A 560 -20.26 -1.63 2.99
N VAL A 561 -19.42 -0.61 2.99
CA VAL A 561 -19.73 0.71 2.42
C VAL A 561 -18.88 0.92 1.18
N TYR A 562 -19.53 1.41 0.12
CA TYR A 562 -18.94 1.58 -1.20
C TYR A 562 -19.06 3.04 -1.65
N ARG A 563 -18.04 3.53 -2.37
CA ARG A 563 -17.96 4.91 -2.87
C ARG A 563 -17.59 4.95 -4.36
N SER A 564 -18.15 5.90 -5.09
CA SER A 564 -17.77 6.22 -6.47
C SER A 564 -17.68 7.73 -6.70
N LEU A 565 -16.90 8.13 -7.72
CA LEU A 565 -16.93 9.47 -8.30
C LEU A 565 -17.94 9.61 -9.46
N LEU A 566 -18.58 8.51 -9.85
CA LEU A 566 -19.58 8.45 -10.92
C LEU A 566 -20.94 8.02 -10.36
N PRO A 567 -22.07 8.54 -10.87
CA PRO A 567 -23.40 8.24 -10.35
C PRO A 567 -23.75 6.75 -10.31
N GLU A 568 -23.29 5.99 -11.32
CA GLU A 568 -23.63 4.57 -11.52
C GLU A 568 -22.44 3.64 -11.29
N GLY A 569 -21.34 4.16 -10.71
CA GLY A 569 -20.12 3.39 -10.48
C GLY A 569 -19.09 3.46 -11.62
N PRO A 570 -18.03 2.63 -11.58
CA PRO A 570 -17.81 1.55 -10.60
C PRO A 570 -17.65 2.09 -9.18
N PHE A 571 -18.04 1.30 -8.18
CA PHE A 571 -17.86 1.64 -6.77
C PHE A 571 -16.71 0.83 -6.16
N ASP A 572 -15.92 1.49 -5.33
CA ASP A 572 -14.87 0.86 -4.54
C ASP A 572 -15.33 0.68 -3.09
N MET A 573 -15.05 -0.47 -2.49
CA MET A 573 -15.29 -0.71 -1.07
C MET A 573 -14.33 0.16 -0.23
N ILE A 574 -14.89 1.08 0.56
CA ILE A 574 -14.12 1.99 1.44
C ILE A 574 -14.18 1.59 2.92
N ALA A 575 -15.10 0.68 3.28
CA ALA A 575 -15.14 0.07 4.60
C ALA A 575 -15.76 -1.33 4.52
N ARG A 576 -15.21 -2.26 5.30
CA ARG A 576 -15.64 -3.66 5.38
C ARG A 576 -15.88 -4.05 6.83
N ASN A 577 -16.81 -4.98 7.06
CA ASN A 577 -17.10 -5.54 8.39
C ASN A 577 -17.52 -4.49 9.44
N LEU A 578 -18.25 -3.44 9.03
CA LEU A 578 -18.79 -2.46 9.97
C LEU A 578 -19.94 -3.05 10.76
N THR A 579 -19.92 -2.94 12.09
CA THR A 579 -21.03 -3.41 12.95
C THR A 579 -22.06 -2.32 13.23
N GLU A 580 -21.68 -1.05 13.07
CA GLU A 580 -22.56 0.10 13.25
C GLU A 580 -23.16 0.55 11.91
N PRO A 581 -24.42 1.01 11.87
CA PRO A 581 -25.08 1.47 10.65
C PRO A 581 -24.70 2.92 10.29
N ALA A 582 -23.42 3.26 10.43
CA ALA A 582 -22.87 4.58 10.18
C ALA A 582 -21.37 4.54 9.85
N LEU A 583 -20.89 5.53 9.10
CA LEU A 583 -19.47 5.72 8.76
C LEU A 583 -19.19 7.22 8.58
N VAL A 584 -18.00 7.67 8.98
CA VAL A 584 -17.47 8.97 8.56
C VAL A 584 -16.34 8.72 7.55
N ASP A 585 -16.52 9.18 6.32
CA ASP A 585 -15.53 9.11 5.25
C ASP A 585 -14.68 10.39 5.25
N GLY A 586 -13.56 10.35 5.99
CA GLY A 586 -12.56 11.41 6.03
C GLY A 586 -11.71 11.53 4.75
N ALA A 587 -11.74 10.51 3.88
CA ALA A 587 -11.03 10.53 2.60
C ALA A 587 -11.80 11.28 1.51
N ALA A 588 -13.11 11.48 1.68
CA ALA A 588 -13.93 12.35 0.83
C ALA A 588 -13.73 13.84 1.18
N ASN A 589 -12.51 14.33 0.98
CA ASN A 589 -12.06 15.65 1.43
C ASN A 589 -11.71 16.61 0.28
N GLN A 590 -12.20 16.35 -0.93
CA GLN A 590 -12.01 17.20 -2.13
C GLN A 590 -13.33 17.76 -2.66
N VAL A 591 -13.29 18.80 -3.53
CA VAL A 591 -14.47 19.50 -4.09
C VAL A 591 -15.18 18.66 -5.18
N LEU A 592 -15.37 17.38 -4.92
CA LEU A 592 -15.96 16.39 -5.82
C LEU A 592 -17.34 15.96 -5.31
N THR A 593 -18.16 15.41 -6.20
CA THR A 593 -19.39 14.72 -5.79
C THR A 593 -19.07 13.26 -5.60
N TYR A 594 -19.35 12.74 -4.41
CA TYR A 594 -19.17 11.34 -4.06
C TYR A 594 -20.53 10.66 -4.02
N TYR A 595 -20.60 9.44 -4.55
CA TYR A 595 -21.78 8.60 -4.57
C TYR A 595 -21.54 7.39 -3.68
N TYR A 596 -22.52 7.03 -2.85
CA TYR A 596 -22.40 5.98 -1.85
C TYR A 596 -23.54 4.98 -1.91
N ARG A 597 -23.23 3.74 -1.54
CA ARG A 597 -24.21 2.67 -1.27
C ARG A 597 -23.66 1.70 -0.24
N VAL A 598 -24.54 0.90 0.36
CA VAL A 598 -24.19 -0.05 1.44
C VAL A 598 -24.78 -1.42 1.14
N LYS A 599 -24.06 -2.49 1.50
CA LYS A 599 -24.59 -3.87 1.54
C LYS A 599 -24.51 -4.40 2.97
N ALA A 600 -25.53 -5.15 3.40
CA ALA A 600 -25.50 -5.94 4.63
C ALA A 600 -24.86 -7.31 4.35
N VAL A 601 -24.22 -7.87 5.36
CA VAL A 601 -23.56 -9.19 5.33
C VAL A 601 -23.99 -9.99 6.57
N ASP A 602 -24.42 -11.23 6.38
CA ASP A 602 -24.79 -12.14 7.48
C ASP A 602 -23.60 -13.00 7.99
N GLU A 603 -23.83 -13.79 9.04
CA GLU A 603 -22.83 -14.70 9.64
C GLU A 603 -22.36 -15.81 8.68
N SER A 604 -23.17 -16.16 7.68
CA SER A 604 -22.83 -17.10 6.59
C SER A 604 -22.19 -16.38 5.40
N LEU A 605 -21.78 -15.12 5.57
CA LEU A 605 -21.14 -14.26 4.59
C LEU A 605 -21.99 -13.95 3.35
N ASN A 606 -23.31 -14.13 3.37
CA ASN A 606 -24.15 -13.75 2.23
C ASN A 606 -24.31 -12.23 2.20
N HIS A 607 -24.26 -11.68 1.00
CA HIS A 607 -24.35 -10.24 0.77
C HIS A 607 -25.74 -9.85 0.28
N SER A 608 -26.33 -8.81 0.87
CA SER A 608 -27.58 -8.24 0.38
C SER A 608 -27.41 -7.61 -1.01
N ASN A 609 -28.54 -7.34 -1.68
CA ASN A 609 -28.56 -6.28 -2.71
C ASN A 609 -28.10 -4.93 -2.11
N PRO A 610 -27.51 -4.03 -2.90
CA PRO A 610 -27.11 -2.71 -2.40
C PRO A 610 -28.34 -1.87 -2.02
N SER A 611 -28.14 -0.94 -1.08
CA SER A 611 -29.06 0.17 -0.80
C SER A 611 -29.28 1.06 -2.03
N GLU A 612 -30.17 2.04 -1.92
CA GLU A 612 -30.20 3.20 -2.81
C GLU A 612 -28.83 3.90 -2.86
N ILE A 613 -28.57 4.56 -3.99
CA ILE A 613 -27.41 5.43 -4.16
C ILE A 613 -27.76 6.82 -3.63
N VAL A 614 -26.93 7.34 -2.73
CA VAL A 614 -26.99 8.75 -2.32
C VAL A 614 -25.71 9.46 -2.72
N SER A 615 -25.78 10.78 -2.89
CA SER A 615 -24.63 11.59 -3.25
C SER A 615 -24.47 12.79 -2.35
N GLY A 616 -23.23 13.20 -2.11
CA GLY A 616 -22.94 14.44 -1.42
C GLY A 616 -21.62 15.06 -1.88
N LYS A 617 -21.40 16.30 -1.47
CA LYS A 617 -20.20 17.08 -1.77
C LYS A 617 -19.73 17.77 -0.49
N PRO A 618 -18.48 17.57 -0.03
CA PRO A 618 -17.98 18.21 1.19
C PRO A 618 -17.95 19.73 1.00
N ARG A 619 -18.12 20.47 2.10
CA ARG A 619 -18.21 21.93 2.08
C ARG A 619 -16.86 22.62 1.90
N LEU A 620 -15.78 22.01 2.39
CA LEU A 620 -14.40 22.53 2.33
C LEU A 620 -14.23 23.97 2.82
N GLY A 621 -14.96 24.35 3.87
CA GLY A 621 -14.69 25.57 4.60
C GLY A 621 -13.43 25.44 5.47
N ALA A 622 -12.83 26.58 5.83
CA ALA A 622 -11.74 26.63 6.80
C ALA A 622 -12.16 25.91 8.10
N SER A 623 -11.48 24.81 8.43
CA SER A 623 -11.85 23.93 9.53
C SER A 623 -10.67 23.09 10.04
N LEU A 624 -10.87 22.53 11.24
CA LEU A 624 -10.04 21.48 11.80
C LEU A 624 -10.34 20.16 11.08
N VAL A 625 -9.29 19.52 10.57
CA VAL A 625 -9.31 18.24 9.83
C VAL A 625 -9.10 17.07 10.78
N ALA A 626 -8.14 17.18 11.70
CA ALA A 626 -7.84 16.16 12.68
C ALA A 626 -7.30 16.80 13.97
N ALA A 627 -7.62 16.20 15.12
CA ALA A 627 -7.04 16.58 16.40
C ALA A 627 -6.77 15.34 17.26
N TYR A 628 -5.51 15.15 17.65
CA TYR A 628 -5.07 14.05 18.50
C TYR A 628 -4.61 14.63 19.84
N GLU A 629 -5.54 14.68 20.79
CA GLU A 629 -5.31 15.14 22.17
C GLU A 629 -4.68 14.06 23.05
N PHE A 630 -4.66 12.80 22.60
CA PHE A 630 -4.14 11.62 23.31
C PHE A 630 -4.81 11.26 24.65
N GLU A 631 -5.77 12.06 25.10
CA GLU A 631 -6.56 11.86 26.32
C GLU A 631 -7.50 10.66 26.28
N GLU A 632 -7.80 10.10 25.10
CA GLU A 632 -8.59 8.88 24.93
C GLU A 632 -7.86 7.87 24.00
N GLY A 633 -6.52 7.90 23.98
CA GLY A 633 -5.73 7.01 23.14
C GLY A 633 -5.24 7.70 21.87
N VAL A 634 -5.58 7.20 20.68
CA VAL A 634 -5.14 7.78 19.39
C VAL A 634 -6.31 8.26 18.52
N VAL A 635 -7.43 8.56 19.19
CA VAL A 635 -8.68 8.92 18.53
C VAL A 635 -8.60 10.33 17.94
N ASP A 636 -9.15 10.51 16.74
CA ASP A 636 -9.40 11.82 16.17
C ASP A 636 -10.57 12.51 16.90
N ALA A 637 -10.27 13.53 17.70
CA ALA A 637 -11.24 14.34 18.42
C ALA A 637 -12.06 15.25 17.49
N SER A 638 -11.71 15.34 16.19
CA SER A 638 -12.51 16.03 15.20
C SER A 638 -13.79 15.27 14.84
N ASP A 639 -14.57 15.81 13.89
CA ASP A 639 -15.79 15.19 13.37
C ASP A 639 -15.54 14.46 12.04
N ASN A 640 -14.27 14.26 11.66
CA ASN A 640 -13.88 13.82 10.32
C ASN A 640 -13.40 12.37 10.24
N GLY A 641 -13.25 11.67 11.37
CA GLY A 641 -12.91 10.25 11.39
C GLY A 641 -11.49 9.93 10.88
N ASN A 642 -10.53 10.84 11.07
CA ASN A 642 -9.15 10.66 10.63
C ASN A 642 -8.32 9.94 11.69
N GLU A 643 -8.69 8.71 12.05
CA GLU A 643 -8.03 7.96 13.12
C GLU A 643 -6.55 7.69 12.83
N LEU A 644 -5.71 7.76 13.86
CA LEU A 644 -4.28 7.49 13.77
C LEU A 644 -3.96 6.02 14.07
N GLU A 645 -2.97 5.46 13.39
CA GLU A 645 -2.44 4.11 13.62
C GLU A 645 -1.09 4.16 14.35
N LEU A 646 -0.92 3.34 15.40
CA LEU A 646 0.37 3.15 16.07
C LEU A 646 1.13 2.00 15.41
N VAL A 647 2.37 2.26 14.99
CA VAL A 647 3.26 1.22 14.45
C VAL A 647 4.36 0.92 15.47
N GLY A 648 4.35 -0.33 15.94
CA GLY A 648 5.18 -0.79 17.06
C GLY A 648 4.50 -0.55 18.42
N SER A 649 5.29 -0.43 19.48
CA SER A 649 4.79 -0.28 20.86
C SER A 649 5.12 1.10 21.42
N LEU A 650 4.38 2.12 20.99
CA LEU A 650 4.44 3.46 21.57
C LEU A 650 3.76 3.50 22.94
N ALA A 651 4.25 4.39 23.80
CA ALA A 651 3.75 4.58 25.16
C ALA A 651 3.10 5.96 25.31
N PHE A 652 2.30 6.13 26.36
CA PHE A 652 1.77 7.42 26.78
C PHE A 652 2.50 7.89 28.05
N GLU A 653 2.78 9.19 28.15
CA GLU A 653 3.36 9.83 29.33
C GLU A 653 2.59 11.11 29.71
N GLU A 654 3.05 11.86 30.72
CA GLU A 654 2.40 13.10 31.16
C GLU A 654 2.38 14.16 30.03
N GLY A 655 1.17 14.61 29.69
CA GLY A 655 0.91 15.60 28.64
C GLY A 655 1.26 17.03 29.03
N LYS A 656 1.31 17.90 28.01
CA LYS A 656 1.38 19.36 28.16
C LYS A 656 -0.01 19.93 28.44
N LEU A 657 -1.00 19.45 27.72
CA LEU A 657 -2.41 19.70 27.91
C LEU A 657 -3.03 18.38 28.38
N GLY A 658 -3.85 18.43 29.43
CA GLY A 658 -4.44 17.20 29.97
C GLY A 658 -3.43 16.30 30.70
N GLU A 659 -3.67 14.99 30.65
CA GLU A 659 -2.92 13.96 31.39
C GLU A 659 -1.97 13.16 30.49
N ARG A 660 -2.15 13.16 29.16
CA ARG A 660 -1.48 12.20 28.27
C ARG A 660 -0.85 12.82 27.02
N ALA A 661 0.39 12.42 26.74
CA ALA A 661 1.10 12.66 25.48
C ALA A 661 1.63 11.36 24.88
N LEU A 662 1.80 11.33 23.56
CA LEU A 662 2.40 10.20 22.85
C LEU A 662 3.93 10.26 22.93
N SER A 663 4.56 9.25 23.53
CA SER A 663 5.99 9.19 23.82
C SER A 663 6.75 8.32 22.82
N PHE A 664 7.83 8.88 22.27
CA PHE A 664 8.72 8.27 21.28
C PHE A 664 10.10 8.02 21.90
N ASN A 665 10.54 6.76 21.87
CA ASN A 665 11.78 6.31 22.49
C ASN A 665 12.98 6.24 21.52
N GLY A 666 12.81 6.64 20.27
CA GLY A 666 13.83 6.52 19.22
C GLY A 666 14.03 5.12 18.62
N ASN A 667 13.29 4.09 19.06
CA ASN A 667 13.51 2.69 18.66
C ASN A 667 12.62 2.23 17.50
N GLY A 668 12.51 3.02 16.43
CA GLY A 668 11.79 2.63 15.22
C GLY A 668 10.26 2.67 15.29
N ASN A 669 9.68 2.83 16.49
CA ASN A 669 8.26 3.06 16.71
C ASN A 669 7.82 4.44 16.17
N TYR A 670 6.62 4.51 15.61
CA TYR A 670 6.09 5.74 15.02
C TYR A 670 4.57 5.69 14.93
N ALA A 671 3.96 6.84 14.64
CA ALA A 671 2.53 6.97 14.45
C ALA A 671 2.24 7.33 12.99
N ARG A 672 1.17 6.81 12.42
CA ARG A 672 0.79 7.01 11.02
C ARG A 672 -0.62 7.58 10.94
N LEU A 673 -0.76 8.65 10.16
CA LEU A 673 -2.04 9.30 9.91
C LEU A 673 -2.66 8.80 8.59
N PRO A 674 -3.97 9.01 8.38
CA PRO A 674 -4.64 8.66 7.13
C PRO A 674 -3.96 9.28 5.91
N ALA A 675 -3.95 8.55 4.80
CA ALA A 675 -3.23 8.92 3.58
C ALA A 675 -3.64 10.29 3.01
N THR A 676 -4.90 10.70 3.18
CA THR A 676 -5.41 11.94 2.58
C THR A 676 -5.45 13.12 3.55
N VAL A 677 -4.98 12.97 4.80
CA VAL A 677 -5.15 13.95 5.89
C VAL A 677 -4.50 15.32 5.61
N ALA A 678 -3.58 15.39 4.65
CA ALA A 678 -2.85 16.60 4.31
C ALA A 678 -3.08 17.09 2.86
N ASN A 679 -4.05 16.50 2.14
CA ASN A 679 -4.27 16.75 0.71
C ASN A 679 -5.22 17.94 0.47
N PHE A 680 -4.81 19.14 0.86
CA PHE A 680 -5.60 20.37 0.78
C PHE A 680 -4.88 21.50 0.05
N GLU A 681 -5.64 22.50 -0.39
CA GLU A 681 -5.13 23.72 -1.05
C GLU A 681 -4.17 24.51 -0.14
N ALA A 682 -4.48 24.53 1.16
CA ALA A 682 -3.68 25.12 2.21
C ALA A 682 -3.74 24.21 3.45
N LEU A 683 -2.79 24.35 4.36
CA LEU A 683 -2.67 23.47 5.51
C LEU A 683 -2.04 24.20 6.70
N THR A 684 -2.48 23.84 7.90
CA THR A 684 -1.69 24.06 9.13
C THR A 684 -1.50 22.75 9.88
N VAL A 685 -0.27 22.47 10.33
CA VAL A 685 0.04 21.40 11.28
C VAL A 685 0.58 22.05 12.54
N ALA A 686 -0.04 21.80 13.69
CA ALA A 686 0.38 22.32 14.98
C ALA A 686 0.49 21.20 16.02
N ALA A 687 1.44 21.31 16.94
CA ALA A 687 1.63 20.34 18.02
C ALA A 687 2.40 20.93 19.19
N TRP A 688 2.15 20.42 20.39
CA TRP A 688 3.09 20.53 21.49
C TRP A 688 4.17 19.46 21.33
N VAL A 689 5.43 19.88 21.41
CA VAL A 689 6.60 19.03 21.20
C VAL A 689 7.51 19.13 22.42
N ARG A 690 7.79 17.98 23.04
CA ARG A 690 8.81 17.84 24.08
C ARG A 690 9.99 17.06 23.53
N TRP A 691 10.97 17.76 22.98
CA TRP A 691 12.14 17.12 22.38
C TRP A 691 13.08 16.54 23.45
N GLY A 692 13.41 15.26 23.38
CA GLY A 692 14.29 14.57 24.33
C GLY A 692 15.78 14.89 24.18
N GLY A 693 16.18 15.59 23.12
CA GLY A 693 17.58 15.74 22.71
C GLY A 693 18.04 14.59 21.81
N GLY A 694 19.20 14.73 21.16
CA GLY A 694 19.73 13.66 20.31
C GLY A 694 20.63 14.13 19.19
N ILE A 695 20.68 13.32 18.13
CA ILE A 695 21.38 13.63 16.88
C ILE A 695 20.49 14.45 15.93
N ALA A 696 21.08 14.95 14.85
CA ALA A 696 20.42 15.76 13.82
C ALA A 696 19.21 15.07 13.16
N GLU A 697 18.31 15.91 12.65
CA GLU A 697 17.22 15.55 11.72
C GLU A 697 16.16 14.59 12.28
N GLN A 698 15.84 14.69 13.58
CA GLN A 698 14.73 13.93 14.14
C GLN A 698 13.39 14.50 13.66
N ARG A 699 12.62 13.70 12.92
CA ARG A 699 11.33 14.09 12.35
C ARG A 699 10.25 14.18 13.43
N VAL A 700 9.73 15.37 13.68
CA VAL A 700 8.51 15.57 14.47
C VAL A 700 7.34 14.98 13.68
N PHE A 701 7.21 15.42 12.41
CA PHE A 701 6.32 14.82 11.43
C PHE A 701 6.97 14.82 10.04
N ASP A 702 6.53 13.91 9.18
CA ASP A 702 6.95 13.76 7.79
C ASP A 702 5.74 13.38 6.93
N PHE A 703 5.33 14.28 6.04
CA PHE A 703 4.21 14.09 5.12
C PHE A 703 4.76 14.01 3.71
N SER A 704 4.95 12.79 3.21
CA SER A 704 5.62 12.54 1.94
C SER A 704 4.83 11.61 1.02
N ARG A 705 4.96 11.82 -0.28
CA ARG A 705 4.48 10.90 -1.32
C ARG A 705 5.60 9.99 -1.79
N ASN A 706 6.77 10.57 -2.02
CA ASN A 706 8.01 9.92 -2.44
C ASN A 706 9.19 10.84 -2.04
N PRO A 707 10.46 10.41 -2.21
CA PRO A 707 11.63 11.24 -1.86
C PRO A 707 11.72 12.59 -2.58
N GLU A 708 10.95 12.80 -3.64
CA GLU A 708 10.93 14.01 -4.48
C GLU A 708 9.67 14.87 -4.28
N SER A 709 8.73 14.46 -3.42
CA SER A 709 7.46 15.15 -3.21
C SER A 709 6.94 14.96 -1.79
N GLY A 710 6.95 16.04 -1.00
CA GLY A 710 6.54 16.03 0.40
C GLY A 710 7.09 17.20 1.20
N PHE A 711 6.77 17.24 2.48
CA PHE A 711 7.33 18.19 3.44
C PHE A 711 7.42 17.57 4.84
N HIS A 712 8.34 18.08 5.66
CA HIS A 712 8.55 17.59 7.01
C HIS A 712 9.02 18.69 7.94
N LEU A 713 8.79 18.49 9.22
CA LEU A 713 9.39 19.27 10.31
C LEU A 713 10.34 18.39 11.10
N SER A 714 11.58 18.84 11.26
CA SER A 714 12.60 18.13 12.04
C SER A 714 13.38 19.04 12.97
N THR A 715 13.93 18.45 14.02
CA THR A 715 14.96 19.10 14.84
C THR A 715 16.31 19.04 14.12
N GLY A 716 17.07 20.13 14.11
CA GLY A 716 18.49 20.13 13.72
C GLY A 716 19.38 19.54 14.82
N PRO A 717 20.68 19.30 14.55
CA PRO A 717 21.66 19.02 15.61
C PRO A 717 21.73 20.21 16.59
N PHE A 718 22.25 19.97 17.80
CA PHE A 718 22.42 21.01 18.82
C PHE A 718 23.05 22.29 18.23
N GLY A 719 22.31 23.42 18.27
CA GLY A 719 22.70 24.71 17.70
C GLY A 719 22.21 25.04 16.28
N GLU A 720 21.53 24.13 15.57
CA GLU A 720 21.03 24.35 14.20
C GLU A 720 19.51 24.55 14.07
N GLY A 721 18.78 24.58 15.19
CA GLY A 721 17.38 25.01 15.20
C GLY A 721 16.36 23.97 14.73
N MET A 722 15.14 24.41 14.45
CA MET A 722 14.10 23.61 13.79
C MET A 722 14.14 23.83 12.28
N ASP A 723 13.88 22.77 11.51
CA ASP A 723 13.86 22.82 10.06
C ASP A 723 12.53 22.31 9.51
N LEU A 724 11.81 23.21 8.85
CA LEU A 724 10.71 22.87 7.96
C LEU A 724 11.26 22.83 6.53
N VAL A 725 11.15 21.69 5.87
CA VAL A 725 11.64 21.50 4.49
C VAL A 725 10.52 20.93 3.64
N GLY A 726 10.41 21.39 2.41
CA GLY A 726 9.53 20.81 1.43
C GLY A 726 10.13 20.75 0.04
N LYS A 727 9.59 19.81 -0.74
CA LYS A 727 10.07 19.46 -2.07
C LYS A 727 8.92 19.04 -2.96
N HIS A 728 8.89 19.52 -4.20
CA HIS A 728 7.96 19.07 -5.23
C HIS A 728 8.39 19.59 -6.60
N GLY A 729 8.25 18.79 -7.66
CA GLY A 729 8.45 19.26 -9.05
C GLY A 729 9.83 19.87 -9.33
N GLY A 730 10.86 19.48 -8.56
CA GLY A 730 12.21 20.05 -8.62
C GLY A 730 12.44 21.31 -7.77
N GLU A 731 11.38 21.91 -7.22
CA GLU A 731 11.48 22.97 -6.22
C GLU A 731 11.86 22.36 -4.86
N ASN A 732 12.80 23.00 -4.15
CA ASN A 732 13.17 22.68 -2.78
C ASN A 732 13.18 23.99 -1.97
N TRP A 733 12.56 23.98 -0.81
CA TRP A 733 12.50 25.15 0.07
C TRP A 733 12.72 24.73 1.54
N ARG A 734 13.21 25.68 2.34
CA ARG A 734 13.54 25.47 3.76
C ARG A 734 13.18 26.71 4.56
N VAL A 735 12.58 26.51 5.73
CA VAL A 735 12.35 27.53 6.75
C VAL A 735 13.07 27.09 8.02
N GLN A 736 13.98 27.93 8.51
CA GLN A 736 14.71 27.69 9.74
C GLN A 736 14.00 28.39 10.91
N GLY A 737 13.91 27.71 12.04
CA GLY A 737 13.41 28.22 13.31
C GLY A 737 14.41 28.04 14.46
N PRO A 738 14.11 28.55 15.65
CA PRO A 738 14.97 28.41 16.81
C PRO A 738 15.10 26.96 17.27
N GLU A 739 16.14 26.68 18.07
CA GLU A 739 16.33 25.37 18.71
C GLU A 739 15.32 25.16 19.83
N LEU A 740 14.77 23.95 19.92
CA LEU A 740 13.89 23.58 21.03
C LEU A 740 14.71 23.27 22.27
N ALA A 741 14.28 23.77 23.42
CA ALA A 741 14.93 23.46 24.68
C ALA A 741 14.73 21.97 25.03
N GLN A 742 15.83 21.28 25.31
CA GLN A 742 15.80 19.86 25.64
C GLN A 742 14.88 19.57 26.83
N SER A 743 14.00 18.59 26.68
CA SER A 743 13.02 18.09 27.65
C SER A 743 11.98 19.12 28.13
N ALA A 744 11.93 20.30 27.52
CA ALA A 744 10.88 21.29 27.72
C ALA A 744 9.82 21.19 26.61
N TRP A 745 8.59 21.57 26.95
CA TRP A 745 7.51 21.69 25.99
C TRP A 745 7.65 23.00 25.20
N ALA A 746 7.54 22.90 23.88
CA ALA A 746 7.39 24.03 22.97
C ALA A 746 6.20 23.77 22.05
N HIS A 747 5.48 24.81 21.68
CA HIS A 747 4.43 24.69 20.66
C HIS A 747 5.03 25.00 19.29
N VAL A 748 4.84 24.13 18.31
CA VAL A 748 5.26 24.37 16.93
C VAL A 748 4.04 24.42 16.02
N ALA A 749 4.04 25.34 15.07
CA ALA A 749 3.04 25.35 14.01
C ALA A 749 3.67 25.64 12.65
N VAL A 750 3.20 24.94 11.63
CA VAL A 750 3.63 25.06 10.24
C VAL A 750 2.43 25.42 9.39
N THR A 751 2.50 26.49 8.59
CA THR A 751 1.43 26.86 7.66
C THR A 751 1.93 26.86 6.22
N LEU A 752 1.13 26.30 5.31
CA LEU A 752 1.32 26.33 3.86
C LEU A 752 0.07 26.93 3.22
N ASP A 753 0.19 28.00 2.44
CA ASP A 753 -0.95 28.71 1.82
C ASP A 753 -0.90 28.75 0.28
N GLY A 754 0.06 28.05 -0.33
CA GLY A 754 0.30 28.07 -1.79
C GLY A 754 1.02 29.33 -2.29
N GLN A 755 1.45 30.22 -1.40
CA GLN A 755 2.30 31.38 -1.70
C GLN A 755 3.55 31.42 -0.82
N GLN A 756 3.49 30.84 0.37
CA GLN A 756 4.56 30.79 1.35
C GLN A 756 4.42 29.58 2.28
N ALA A 757 5.56 29.17 2.85
CA ALA A 757 5.66 28.28 3.97
C ALA A 757 6.17 29.04 5.19
N ARG A 758 5.51 28.87 6.34
CA ARG A 758 5.85 29.57 7.59
C ARG A 758 6.01 28.59 8.74
N LEU A 759 6.96 28.88 9.62
CA LEU A 759 7.21 28.14 10.85
C LEU A 759 7.02 29.08 12.04
N PHE A 760 6.27 28.64 13.03
CA PHE A 760 6.02 29.31 14.28
C PHE A 760 6.53 28.46 15.44
N VAL A 761 7.09 29.11 16.46
CA VAL A 761 7.50 28.48 17.72
C VAL A 761 6.96 29.33 18.88
N ASP A 762 6.26 28.70 19.82
CA ASP A 762 5.62 29.32 20.98
C ASP A 762 4.75 30.53 20.61
N GLY A 763 3.93 30.36 19.56
CA GLY A 763 3.00 31.39 19.07
C GLY A 763 3.64 32.46 18.17
N VAL A 764 4.97 32.52 18.06
CA VAL A 764 5.69 33.58 17.33
C VAL A 764 6.19 33.08 15.98
N LEU A 765 6.06 33.89 14.93
CA LEU A 765 6.61 33.60 13.59
C LEU A 765 8.13 33.53 13.66
N ALA A 766 8.68 32.32 13.48
CA ALA A 766 10.10 32.06 13.50
C ALA A 766 10.77 32.28 12.14
N GLY A 767 10.07 31.95 11.05
CA GLY A 767 10.59 32.10 9.69
C GLY A 767 9.54 31.93 8.61
N THR A 768 9.85 32.42 7.41
CA THR A 768 9.01 32.30 6.22
C THR A 768 9.87 32.13 4.96
N VAL A 769 9.34 31.41 3.98
CA VAL A 769 9.90 31.32 2.62
C VAL A 769 8.75 31.36 1.60
N ALA A 770 8.95 32.06 0.49
CA ALA A 770 8.00 32.03 -0.61
C ALA A 770 8.07 30.68 -1.34
N THR A 771 6.92 30.08 -1.61
CA THR A 771 6.77 28.86 -2.43
C THR A 771 5.38 28.83 -3.03
N SER A 772 5.27 28.42 -4.29
CA SER A 772 3.96 28.23 -4.94
C SER A 772 3.41 26.81 -4.79
N VAL A 773 4.18 25.90 -4.19
CA VAL A 773 3.78 24.49 -4.07
C VAL A 773 2.68 24.35 -3.02
N ARG A 774 1.57 23.73 -3.42
CA ARG A 774 0.43 23.46 -2.54
C ARG A 774 0.51 22.05 -1.94
N PRO A 775 0.02 21.82 -0.71
CA PRO A 775 -0.02 20.48 -0.12
C PRO A 775 -0.76 19.45 -0.98
N VAL A 776 -1.86 19.84 -1.62
CA VAL A 776 -2.61 18.97 -2.56
C VAL A 776 -1.81 18.57 -3.80
N GLU A 777 -0.82 19.37 -4.24
CA GLU A 777 0.07 19.02 -5.36
C GLU A 777 1.16 18.04 -4.91
N MET A 778 1.65 18.21 -3.68
CA MET A 778 2.57 17.24 -3.07
C MET A 778 1.89 15.88 -2.89
N ALA A 779 0.57 15.89 -2.61
CA ALA A 779 -0.30 14.73 -2.42
C ALA A 779 0.34 13.65 -1.55
N PRO A 780 0.82 13.99 -0.33
CA PRO A 780 1.47 13.04 0.55
C PRO A 780 0.54 11.87 0.89
N VAL A 781 1.12 10.70 1.08
CA VAL A 781 0.42 9.45 1.42
C VAL A 781 1.03 8.84 2.67
N LEU A 782 2.36 8.88 2.77
CA LEU A 782 3.12 8.51 3.96
C LEU A 782 3.11 9.70 4.92
N ASN A 783 2.09 9.76 5.77
CA ASN A 783 1.91 10.81 6.78
C ASN A 783 2.29 10.25 8.15
N GLN A 784 3.45 10.64 8.68
CA GLN A 784 4.07 9.97 9.82
C GLN A 784 4.44 10.97 10.92
N LEU A 785 4.32 10.55 12.18
CA LEU A 785 4.87 11.25 13.34
C LEU A 785 6.04 10.46 13.91
N GLY A 786 7.11 11.16 14.26
CA GLY A 786 8.26 10.60 14.97
C GLY A 786 9.29 9.86 14.09
N ARG A 787 9.10 9.81 12.76
CA ARG A 787 10.08 9.21 11.85
C ARG A 787 10.06 9.83 10.45
N SER A 788 11.15 9.62 9.70
CA SER A 788 11.21 9.90 8.26
C SER A 788 10.46 8.84 7.47
N SER A 789 9.74 9.29 6.45
CA SER A 789 9.02 8.41 5.52
C SER A 789 9.93 7.57 4.66
N PHE A 790 11.16 8.02 4.40
CA PHE A 790 12.16 7.32 3.60
C PHE A 790 13.50 7.23 4.32
N ASP A 791 14.31 6.23 3.97
CA ASP A 791 15.64 6.06 4.52
C ASP A 791 16.57 7.18 4.03
N SER A 792 16.70 8.22 4.85
CA SER A 792 17.55 9.38 4.58
C SER A 792 18.75 9.46 5.52
N GLY A 793 18.99 8.41 6.34
CA GLY A 793 19.89 8.50 7.49
C GLY A 793 19.36 9.37 8.65
N ALA A 794 18.14 9.91 8.53
CA ALA A 794 17.50 10.73 9.57
C ALA A 794 17.20 9.90 10.82
N ALA A 795 17.42 10.52 11.96
CA ALA A 795 17.21 9.90 13.25
C ALA A 795 15.72 9.76 13.59
N ARG A 796 15.38 8.71 14.34
CA ARG A 796 14.03 8.57 14.92
C ARG A 796 13.85 9.61 16.02
N PHE A 797 12.63 10.13 16.15
CA PHE A 797 12.30 11.11 17.16
C PHE A 797 12.41 10.52 18.56
N VAL A 798 13.01 11.30 19.45
CA VAL A 798 13.10 11.02 20.88
C VAL A 798 12.43 12.18 21.59
N GLY A 799 11.37 11.91 22.34
CA GLY A 799 10.55 12.96 22.94
C GLY A 799 9.07 12.60 22.92
N SER A 800 8.23 13.61 23.10
CA SER A 800 6.78 13.41 23.21
C SER A 800 6.02 14.45 22.40
N LEU A 801 4.88 14.03 21.84
CA LEU A 801 3.95 14.88 21.12
C LEU A 801 2.62 14.94 21.85
N ASP A 802 2.02 16.12 21.87
CA ASP A 802 0.72 16.36 22.48
C ASP A 802 -0.09 17.35 21.63
N ASP A 803 -1.42 17.22 21.70
CA ASP A 803 -2.41 18.05 20.97
C ASP A 803 -2.03 18.30 19.50
N VAL A 804 -1.83 17.22 18.73
CA VAL A 804 -1.47 17.32 17.31
C VAL A 804 -2.71 17.70 16.51
N ARG A 805 -2.70 18.86 15.86
CA ARG A 805 -3.82 19.41 15.09
C ARG A 805 -3.46 19.64 13.64
N ILE A 806 -4.41 19.33 12.76
CA ILE A 806 -4.31 19.58 11.32
C ILE A 806 -5.51 20.38 10.87
N TYR A 807 -5.27 21.48 10.16
CA TYR A 807 -6.30 22.35 9.57
C TYR A 807 -6.17 22.39 8.05
N ASN A 808 -7.28 22.49 7.33
CA ASN A 808 -7.31 22.60 5.85
C ASN A 808 -7.09 24.04 5.33
N TYR A 809 -6.53 24.91 6.17
CA TYR A 809 -6.21 26.29 5.84
C TYR A 809 -4.99 26.76 6.63
N ALA A 810 -4.33 27.81 6.14
CA ALA A 810 -3.23 28.44 6.86
C ALA A 810 -3.79 29.33 7.99
N LEU A 811 -3.45 29.00 9.24
CA LEU A 811 -3.80 29.85 10.38
C LEU A 811 -3.08 31.20 10.27
N ALA A 812 -3.80 32.28 10.57
CA ALA A 812 -3.20 33.59 10.75
C ALA A 812 -2.41 33.67 12.06
N ASP A 813 -1.52 34.65 12.18
CA ASP A 813 -0.60 34.79 13.30
C ASP A 813 -1.33 34.80 14.66
N VAL A 814 -2.42 35.59 14.77
CA VAL A 814 -3.27 35.64 15.96
C VAL A 814 -3.95 34.31 16.30
N GLN A 815 -4.26 33.49 15.28
CA GLN A 815 -4.84 32.17 15.51
C GLN A 815 -3.81 31.18 16.04
N VAL A 816 -2.56 31.26 15.55
CA VAL A 816 -1.44 30.45 16.06
C VAL A 816 -1.09 30.84 17.49
N GLU A 817 -1.06 32.15 17.79
CA GLU A 817 -0.86 32.67 19.14
C GLU A 817 -1.97 32.21 20.09
N ALA A 818 -3.25 32.37 19.71
CA ALA A 818 -4.37 31.92 20.53
C ALA A 818 -4.35 30.41 20.78
N LEU A 819 -3.96 29.61 19.77
CA LEU A 819 -3.79 28.16 19.91
C LEU A 819 -2.69 27.82 20.93
N PHE A 820 -1.52 28.47 20.83
CA PHE A 820 -0.43 28.31 21.79
C PHE A 820 -0.85 28.67 23.22
N GLU A 821 -1.61 29.75 23.39
CA GLU A 821 -2.10 30.19 24.71
C GLU A 821 -3.27 29.35 25.24
N GLY A 822 -3.83 28.44 24.44
CA GLY A 822 -5.00 27.64 24.80
C GLY A 822 -6.27 28.49 24.99
N ARG A 823 -6.40 29.60 24.23
CA ARG A 823 -7.56 30.51 24.29
C ARG A 823 -8.30 30.57 22.95
N SER A 824 -9.52 31.08 23.00
CA SER A 824 -10.24 31.50 21.78
C SER A 824 -9.89 32.94 21.40
N LEU A 825 -10.09 33.29 20.13
CA LEU A 825 -10.04 34.69 19.70
C LEU A 825 -11.13 35.49 20.41
N SER A 826 -10.80 36.69 20.84
CA SER A 826 -11.77 37.70 21.25
C SER A 826 -12.67 38.09 20.08
N PRO A 827 -13.88 38.61 20.34
CA PRO A 827 -14.74 39.14 19.28
C PRO A 827 -14.06 40.17 18.38
N ALA A 828 -13.25 41.06 18.97
CA ALA A 828 -12.47 42.05 18.23
C ALA A 828 -11.45 41.41 17.28
N GLU A 829 -10.64 40.46 17.77
CA GLU A 829 -9.65 39.75 16.94
C GLU A 829 -10.33 38.98 15.80
N ALA A 830 -11.44 38.28 16.09
CA ALA A 830 -12.18 37.53 15.08
C ALA A 830 -12.77 38.45 14.00
N TRP A 831 -13.33 39.60 14.40
CA TRP A 831 -13.84 40.61 13.48
C TRP A 831 -12.72 41.17 12.60
N ARG A 832 -11.59 41.60 13.19
CA ARG A 832 -10.45 42.13 12.42
C ARG A 832 -9.87 41.09 11.47
N LEU A 833 -9.77 39.83 11.91
CA LEU A 833 -9.27 38.74 11.07
C LEU A 833 -10.17 38.55 9.83
N SER A 834 -11.49 38.64 9.99
CA SER A 834 -12.44 38.46 8.89
C SER A 834 -12.37 39.55 7.80
N TYR A 835 -12.04 40.79 8.17
CA TYR A 835 -12.01 41.92 7.25
C TYR A 835 -10.60 42.30 6.77
N PHE A 836 -9.59 42.14 7.62
CA PHE A 836 -8.24 42.63 7.38
C PHE A 836 -7.16 41.53 7.38
N GLY A 837 -7.51 40.28 7.68
CA GLY A 837 -6.55 39.17 7.74
C GLY A 837 -5.60 39.23 8.94
N SER A 838 -5.88 40.08 9.94
CA SER A 838 -5.04 40.33 11.12
C SER A 838 -5.91 40.44 12.38
N GLY A 839 -5.40 40.02 13.54
CA GLY A 839 -6.04 40.30 14.84
C GLY A 839 -5.66 41.64 15.45
N GLU A 840 -4.59 42.26 14.94
CA GLU A 840 -3.99 43.48 15.48
C GLU A 840 -4.81 44.73 15.16
N ALA A 841 -4.96 45.61 16.15
CA ALA A 841 -5.65 46.90 16.01
C ALA A 841 -4.71 47.98 15.44
N THR A 842 -4.16 47.75 14.23
CA THR A 842 -3.19 48.67 13.61
C THR A 842 -3.51 48.96 12.15
N GLY A 843 -3.03 50.11 11.65
CA GLY A 843 -3.28 50.53 10.27
C GLY A 843 -4.78 50.62 9.97
N ASP A 844 -5.20 50.07 8.84
CA ASP A 844 -6.61 50.05 8.41
C ASP A 844 -7.51 49.22 9.34
N ALA A 845 -6.94 48.35 10.20
CA ALA A 845 -7.68 47.54 11.18
C ALA A 845 -7.80 48.20 12.57
N ALA A 846 -7.21 49.39 12.77
CA ALA A 846 -7.30 50.11 14.03
C ALA A 846 -8.75 50.53 14.34
N ASP A 847 -9.13 50.56 15.61
CA ASP A 847 -10.50 50.88 16.03
C ASP A 847 -10.96 52.30 15.62
N ASP A 848 -10.00 53.22 15.48
CA ASP A 848 -10.19 54.61 15.05
C ASP A 848 -9.88 54.84 13.55
N ALA A 849 -9.66 53.78 12.77
CA ALA A 849 -9.53 53.87 11.33
C ALA A 849 -10.89 53.90 10.63
N ASP A 850 -10.89 54.48 9.42
CA ASP A 850 -12.02 54.62 8.49
C ASP A 850 -11.47 54.32 7.08
N PRO A 851 -11.25 53.04 6.74
CA PRO A 851 -10.53 52.67 5.54
C PRO A 851 -11.35 52.83 4.24
N ASP A 852 -12.68 52.85 4.34
CA ASP A 852 -13.58 53.11 3.21
C ASP A 852 -13.95 54.60 3.06
N GLY A 853 -13.67 55.42 4.08
CA GLY A 853 -13.72 56.88 4.03
C GLY A 853 -15.14 57.43 4.13
N ASP A 854 -16.07 56.68 4.72
CA ASP A 854 -17.47 57.07 4.80
C ASP A 854 -17.82 57.87 6.06
N GLY A 855 -16.84 58.03 6.95
CA GLY A 855 -16.93 58.77 8.20
C GLY A 855 -17.33 57.92 9.41
N ILE A 856 -17.46 56.60 9.26
CA ILE A 856 -17.69 55.66 10.36
C ILE A 856 -16.39 54.94 10.70
N LEU A 857 -16.04 54.94 11.99
CA LEU A 857 -14.83 54.28 12.47
C LEU A 857 -15.08 52.78 12.65
N ASN A 858 -14.05 51.97 12.47
CA ASN A 858 -14.08 50.51 12.66
C ASN A 858 -14.74 50.04 13.97
N LEU A 859 -14.53 50.74 15.09
CA LEU A 859 -15.20 50.41 16.35
C LEU A 859 -16.73 50.53 16.22
N SER A 860 -17.21 51.54 15.50
CA SER A 860 -18.63 51.77 15.23
C SER A 860 -19.17 50.80 14.18
N GLU A 861 -18.39 50.51 13.13
CA GLU A 861 -18.69 49.45 12.16
C GLU A 861 -18.96 48.12 12.86
N ARG A 862 -18.02 47.70 13.70
CA ARG A 862 -18.14 46.48 14.51
C ARG A 862 -19.36 46.52 15.44
N ALA A 863 -19.57 47.66 16.11
CA ALA A 863 -20.68 47.83 17.04
C ALA A 863 -22.05 47.76 16.36
N PHE A 864 -22.15 48.24 15.13
CA PHE A 864 -23.41 48.38 14.41
C PHE A 864 -23.64 47.30 13.35
N GLY A 865 -22.65 46.41 13.14
CA GLY A 865 -22.70 45.32 12.18
C GLY A 865 -22.63 45.82 10.74
N GLY A 866 -21.70 46.74 10.48
CA GLY A 866 -21.32 47.21 9.15
C GLY A 866 -20.07 46.52 8.61
N ASP A 867 -19.74 46.83 7.36
CA ASP A 867 -18.60 46.31 6.62
C ASP A 867 -17.54 47.43 6.49
N PRO A 868 -16.43 47.38 7.26
CA PRO A 868 -15.44 48.46 7.28
C PRO A 868 -14.71 48.64 5.95
N THR A 869 -14.91 47.75 4.97
CA THR A 869 -14.29 47.84 3.65
C THR A 869 -15.22 48.46 2.61
N LYS A 870 -16.46 48.82 2.97
CA LYS A 870 -17.47 49.31 2.05
C LYS A 870 -18.38 50.36 2.70
N SER A 871 -18.46 51.53 2.07
CA SER A 871 -19.33 52.60 2.55
C SER A 871 -20.76 52.15 2.81
N ASP A 872 -21.20 52.30 4.06
CA ASP A 872 -22.48 51.85 4.56
C ASP A 872 -23.09 52.79 5.61
N ILE A 873 -22.87 54.10 5.44
CA ILE A 873 -23.44 55.25 6.18
C ILE A 873 -24.87 55.12 6.76
N TRP A 874 -25.73 54.27 6.18
CA TRP A 874 -27.06 53.95 6.70
C TRP A 874 -27.07 53.24 8.05
N ILE A 875 -25.94 52.69 8.52
CA ILE A 875 -25.83 52.04 9.83
C ILE A 875 -25.77 53.02 11.01
N GLN A 876 -25.53 54.30 10.75
CA GLN A 876 -25.40 55.31 11.80
C GLN A 876 -26.67 55.42 12.67
N PRO A 877 -26.52 55.66 13.99
CA PRO A 877 -27.63 56.00 14.85
C PRO A 877 -28.42 57.19 14.33
N ARG A 878 -29.75 57.12 14.37
CA ARG A 878 -30.64 58.20 13.95
C ARG A 878 -31.67 58.54 15.01
N MET A 879 -32.05 59.81 15.06
CA MET A 879 -33.18 60.24 15.88
C MET A 879 -34.49 59.83 15.22
N ASP A 880 -35.45 59.42 16.03
CA ASP A 880 -36.84 59.17 15.61
C ASP A 880 -37.72 60.32 16.11
N ASP A 881 -38.31 61.04 15.16
CA ASP A 881 -39.11 62.25 15.36
C ASP A 881 -40.63 61.98 15.37
N SER A 882 -41.05 60.71 15.41
CA SER A 882 -42.44 60.30 15.20
C SER A 882 -43.39 60.45 16.41
N GLY A 883 -43.04 61.21 17.45
CA GLY A 883 -43.89 61.34 18.64
C GLY A 883 -43.49 62.39 19.68
N ALA A 884 -44.10 62.30 20.87
CA ALA A 884 -43.87 63.21 22.00
C ALA A 884 -42.67 62.81 22.89
N LEU A 885 -41.85 61.84 22.45
CA LEU A 885 -40.72 61.28 23.18
C LEU A 885 -39.45 61.44 22.35
N LEU A 886 -38.34 61.75 23.01
CA LEU A 886 -37.04 61.83 22.37
C LEU A 886 -36.48 60.42 22.21
N SER A 887 -36.36 59.95 20.96
CA SER A 887 -36.02 58.56 20.68
C SER A 887 -34.77 58.46 19.80
N LEU A 888 -33.85 57.57 20.17
CA LEU A 888 -32.64 57.25 19.42
C LEU A 888 -32.73 55.81 18.92
N ILE A 889 -32.64 55.61 17.61
CA ILE A 889 -32.61 54.30 16.97
C ILE A 889 -31.17 54.01 16.55
N TYR A 890 -30.64 52.87 16.98
CA TYR A 890 -29.31 52.40 16.61
C TYR A 890 -29.28 50.90 16.40
N ARG A 891 -28.29 50.42 15.66
CA ARG A 891 -28.03 48.99 15.46
C ARG A 891 -27.09 48.49 16.56
N ARG A 892 -27.16 47.20 16.90
CA ARG A 892 -26.26 46.55 17.85
C ARG A 892 -25.89 45.16 17.34
N SER A 893 -24.62 44.96 17.04
CA SER A 893 -24.06 43.65 16.72
C SER A 893 -24.02 42.76 17.96
N ARG A 894 -24.52 41.53 17.83
CA ARG A 894 -24.49 40.49 18.86
C ARG A 894 -23.16 39.74 18.88
N THR A 895 -22.39 39.80 17.79
CA THR A 895 -21.04 39.23 17.75
C THR A 895 -20.04 40.13 18.48
N ALA A 896 -20.30 41.44 18.59
CA ALA A 896 -19.52 42.38 19.38
C ALA A 896 -19.87 42.33 20.88
N SER A 897 -19.85 41.12 21.46
CA SER A 897 -20.23 40.89 22.87
C SER A 897 -19.28 41.52 23.89
N ASP A 898 -18.14 42.03 23.41
CA ASP A 898 -17.13 42.75 24.17
C ASP A 898 -17.35 44.27 24.20
N LEU A 899 -18.48 44.77 23.66
CA LEU A 899 -18.82 46.20 23.65
C LEU A 899 -19.99 46.54 24.58
N LEU A 900 -19.88 47.68 25.26
CA LEU A 900 -20.94 48.32 26.02
C LEU A 900 -21.59 49.45 25.24
N PHE A 901 -22.92 49.48 25.28
CA PHE A 901 -23.73 50.54 24.69
C PHE A 901 -24.40 51.31 25.81
N SER A 902 -24.15 52.61 25.88
CA SER A 902 -24.77 53.52 26.85
C SER A 902 -25.31 54.75 26.14
N VAL A 903 -26.54 55.15 26.45
CA VAL A 903 -27.08 56.43 25.97
C VAL A 903 -26.85 57.47 27.05
N LEU A 904 -26.12 58.51 26.68
CA LEU A 904 -25.85 59.67 27.53
C LEU A 904 -26.79 60.80 27.16
N GLU A 905 -27.14 61.63 28.13
CA GLU A 905 -27.90 62.85 27.94
C GLU A 905 -27.14 64.09 28.45
N SER A 906 -27.42 65.24 27.82
CA SER A 906 -26.94 66.54 28.28
C SER A 906 -27.94 67.62 27.89
N SER A 907 -28.01 68.70 28.67
CA SER A 907 -28.76 69.92 28.31
C SER A 907 -27.99 70.86 27.38
N ASP A 908 -26.69 70.60 27.18
CA ASP A 908 -25.77 71.42 26.38
C ASP A 908 -24.75 70.52 25.65
N LEU A 909 -24.52 70.75 24.36
CA LEU A 909 -23.59 69.94 23.56
C LEU A 909 -22.15 70.03 24.08
N ASP A 910 -21.78 71.18 24.64
CA ASP A 910 -20.44 71.43 25.20
C ASP A 910 -20.36 71.13 26.72
N GLY A 911 -21.45 70.63 27.31
CA GLY A 911 -21.60 70.37 28.74
C GLY A 911 -21.13 68.97 29.19
N SER A 912 -21.39 68.65 30.47
CA SER A 912 -21.20 67.30 31.01
C SER A 912 -22.27 66.34 30.50
N TRP A 913 -21.87 65.13 30.15
CA TRP A 913 -22.77 64.07 29.67
C TRP A 913 -22.97 63.03 30.77
N ASP A 914 -24.22 62.82 31.17
CA ASP A 914 -24.62 61.86 32.20
C ASP A 914 -25.38 60.68 31.57
N LEU A 915 -25.44 59.53 32.26
CA LEU A 915 -26.23 58.38 31.80
C LEU A 915 -27.72 58.74 31.76
N SER A 916 -28.38 58.48 30.62
CA SER A 916 -29.80 58.79 30.45
C SER A 916 -30.70 57.71 31.09
N GLU A 917 -31.72 58.14 31.84
CA GLU A 917 -32.70 57.26 32.52
C GLU A 917 -33.86 56.80 31.59
N GLY A 918 -33.59 56.59 30.31
CA GLY A 918 -34.59 56.14 29.33
C GLY A 918 -34.78 54.62 29.29
N GLU A 919 -35.71 54.17 28.46
CA GLU A 919 -36.03 52.75 28.26
C GLU A 919 -35.62 52.31 26.84
N SER A 920 -35.04 51.11 26.74
CA SER A 920 -34.68 50.50 25.45
C SER A 920 -35.66 49.38 25.07
N GLU A 921 -36.06 49.35 23.80
CA GLU A 921 -36.81 48.25 23.19
C GLU A 921 -36.08 47.73 21.94
N ILE A 922 -36.12 46.41 21.71
CA ILE A 922 -35.64 45.79 20.46
C ILE A 922 -36.78 45.84 19.44
N LEU A 923 -36.57 46.55 18.34
CA LEU A 923 -37.55 46.69 17.26
C LEU A 923 -37.53 45.50 16.29
N GLY A 924 -36.39 44.82 16.18
CA GLY A 924 -36.19 43.67 15.31
C GLY A 924 -34.76 43.15 15.37
N THR A 925 -34.57 41.93 14.88
CA THR A 925 -33.26 41.27 14.78
C THR A 925 -33.13 40.70 13.37
N GLU A 926 -32.05 41.07 12.69
CA GLU A 926 -31.67 40.53 11.39
C GLU A 926 -30.30 39.87 11.55
N GLU A 927 -30.23 38.55 11.33
CA GLU A 927 -29.04 37.73 11.60
C GLU A 927 -28.49 37.98 13.02
N ASP A 928 -27.28 38.53 13.12
CA ASP A 928 -26.59 38.87 14.36
C ASP A 928 -26.71 40.35 14.76
N VAL A 929 -27.57 41.13 14.11
CA VAL A 929 -27.73 42.56 14.40
C VAL A 929 -29.14 42.88 14.91
N GLU A 930 -29.21 43.56 16.05
CA GLU A 930 -30.46 44.06 16.63
C GLU A 930 -30.66 45.54 16.30
N THR A 931 -31.88 45.93 15.96
CA THR A 931 -32.27 47.34 15.91
C THR A 931 -32.88 47.72 17.25
N VAL A 932 -32.26 48.65 17.96
CA VAL A 932 -32.67 49.10 19.29
C VAL A 932 -33.23 50.51 19.18
N ARG A 933 -34.39 50.75 19.81
CA ARG A 933 -34.89 52.09 20.09
C ARG A 933 -34.73 52.39 21.56
N PHE A 934 -33.96 53.43 21.88
CA PHE A 934 -33.93 54.03 23.20
C PHE A 934 -34.87 55.23 23.25
N THR A 935 -35.71 55.31 24.28
CA THR A 935 -36.74 56.35 24.40
C THR A 935 -36.61 57.09 25.73
N ARG A 936 -36.54 58.41 25.66
CA ARG A 936 -36.46 59.32 26.81
C ARG A 936 -37.66 60.28 26.82
N ARG A 937 -38.33 60.40 27.98
CA ARG A 937 -39.39 61.40 28.19
C ARG A 937 -38.77 62.78 28.40
N VAL A 938 -39.31 63.78 27.72
CA VAL A 938 -38.87 65.18 27.79
C VAL A 938 -40.07 66.04 28.19
N VAL A 939 -39.87 67.01 29.09
CA VAL A 939 -40.94 67.94 29.48
C VAL A 939 -41.00 69.15 28.55
N SER A 940 -42.20 69.72 28.38
CA SER A 940 -42.42 70.84 27.44
C SER A 940 -41.50 72.04 27.75
N GLY A 941 -40.65 72.41 26.78
CA GLY A 941 -39.72 73.54 26.88
C GLY A 941 -38.29 73.18 27.28
N GLU A 942 -38.02 71.89 27.51
CA GLU A 942 -36.68 71.36 27.80
C GLU A 942 -35.92 71.06 26.50
N SER A 943 -34.62 71.36 26.48
CA SER A 943 -33.68 70.95 25.43
C SER A 943 -32.77 69.86 25.98
N VAL A 944 -32.86 68.66 25.42
CA VAL A 944 -32.01 67.52 25.77
C VAL A 944 -31.35 66.98 24.51
N PHE A 945 -30.06 66.72 24.59
CA PHE A 945 -29.28 66.03 23.57
C PHE A 945 -29.02 64.59 24.02
N LEU A 946 -29.12 63.63 23.10
CA LEU A 946 -28.73 62.25 23.32
C LEU A 946 -27.45 61.94 22.56
N LYS A 947 -26.59 61.13 23.17
CA LYS A 947 -25.39 60.59 22.55
C LYS A 947 -25.31 59.10 22.83
N LEU A 948 -25.13 58.30 21.79
CA LEU A 948 -24.74 56.91 21.98
C LEU A 948 -23.23 56.86 22.25
N ARG A 949 -22.84 56.25 23.37
CA ARG A 949 -21.46 55.90 23.67
C ARG A 949 -21.31 54.40 23.49
N VAL A 950 -20.35 54.03 22.65
CA VAL A 950 -19.85 52.67 22.49
C VAL A 950 -18.45 52.64 23.06
N GLU A 951 -18.18 51.70 23.96
CA GLU A 951 -16.87 51.51 24.59
C GLU A 951 -16.61 50.01 24.78
N SER A 952 -15.35 49.60 24.71
CA SER A 952 -14.96 48.21 24.98
C SER A 952 -15.07 47.88 26.48
N LEU A 953 -15.41 46.63 26.79
CA LEU A 953 -15.48 46.09 28.16
C LEU A 953 -14.13 46.03 28.87
#